data_AF-A0A960T5D6-F1
#
_entry.id   AF-A0A960T5D6-F1
#
_cell.length_a   1.000
_cell.length_b   1.000
_cell.length_c   1.000
_cell.angle_alpha   90.00
_cell.angle_beta   90.00
_cell.angle_gamma   90.00
#
_symmetry.space_group_name_H-M   'P 1'
#
loop_
_entity.id
_entity.type
_entity.pdbx_description
1 polymer ?
#
loop_
_entity_poly.entity_id
_entity_poly.type
_entity_poly.pdbx_seq_one_letter_code
_entity_poly.pdbx_strand_id
1 'polypeptide(L)'
;MEFTIQLDTLERKVNIYQELTSRSAGFISKTDPCIRNDLTQHITSLIEAAQLGKLAEPEMHRLIQLSQRATPILQLGRVEKAIATVFRWIERDTRYRETEERFSAISQWTRLYSEYSAIEEQLKHLLPSSQTGVEGRRPTLSDFFQLSFDTTELVLQRWRTATALASLEHFHHLLLDPSIGDAQRAHYFLSLPKELRLYITQCLSAAIRANHAYHSHSTDDLQDNPRALLKIINRDGDDLAAQMSKHLKRQLEEESALATLTILRDQYTFNKAIPSHVQGLLAHLPSQIRSHLLEQGILQGELPLKELDQLLQAARTACRGDLRSVFDPADTALRGFTRDYLSADTLNSPTLQTQLIDPLNVTFVAAECSHVLKQGGLAEAVFGLAHALTQQHPENKVRLIMPLYDGISDELKTQLQLRKEHTLFQSDGAAAEIWKTTINGVRFYFVERQDETFRTGGSSIYGPDDVVQGERFACFADAAACLLRELADKTDVIHLHDWHAAGVAPILKTRFADDWKEGRIPPVVFTFHNNNRAAQGVYDYPERLRSLQRYGVADGHSNLFVEALRIADGVTTVSETFALESQRPDLGASVQSEVNAAAAQGKLAGILNGSNPQLWNPETDAQLRDWIDPTTGAAIDLSYGPQCSIPAQRHVIRSQLQSFLSVHAPHVRIDLSKPLITYVGRYDAYQKGLDMFEPAIEAALANGAQFIAMGSQEDPRATEILDRLQRKYPNGVWIIRDKKGADGRYEWQHGTDQRPGIGSLVRAATDFTFVPSEFEPCGLVQFEGWLFGNLVIASQTGGLGDSVKESGPEFNGFLFPRRDRWLSDTQRQLVKDSVQRALDYYAHLDDHARAELSQRVMQDARAYSWNSSAYGLSPVEKYRLVYAAAKARAAKRDHLFLETLLGND
;
A
#
# COMPACT_ATOMS: atom_id res chain seq x y z
N MET A 1 -46.11 16.98 51.28
CA MET A 1 -45.90 17.23 49.83
C MET A 1 -44.78 16.34 49.28
N GLU A 2 -43.55 16.40 49.78
CA GLU A 2 -42.46 15.52 49.30
C GLU A 2 -42.74 14.03 49.49
N PHE A 3 -43.33 13.62 50.60
CA PHE A 3 -43.70 12.21 50.84
C PHE A 3 -44.80 11.72 49.88
N THR A 4 -45.73 12.60 49.51
CA THR A 4 -46.82 12.33 48.55
C THR A 4 -46.29 12.23 47.12
N ILE A 5 -45.30 13.06 46.76
CA ILE A 5 -44.63 13.02 45.44
C ILE A 5 -43.79 11.74 45.31
N GLN A 6 -43.12 11.30 46.37
CA GLN A 6 -42.35 10.05 46.36
C GLN A 6 -43.24 8.81 46.27
N LEU A 7 -44.40 8.79 46.95
CA LEU A 7 -45.38 7.70 46.83
C LEU A 7 -45.99 7.63 45.42
N ASP A 8 -46.36 8.76 44.82
CA ASP A 8 -46.92 8.81 43.46
C ASP A 8 -45.90 8.36 42.40
N THR A 9 -44.61 8.66 42.63
CA THR A 9 -43.50 8.21 41.77
C THR A 9 -43.23 6.71 41.94
N LEU A 10 -43.35 6.17 43.16
CA LEU A 10 -43.20 4.75 43.44
C LEU A 10 -44.37 3.93 42.88
N GLU A 11 -45.61 4.39 43.04
CA GLU A 11 -46.79 3.73 42.46
C GLU A 11 -46.74 3.72 40.92
N ARG A 12 -46.28 4.80 40.29
CA ARG A 12 -46.06 4.82 38.83
C ARG A 12 -45.00 3.82 38.39
N LYS A 13 -43.88 3.73 39.10
CA LYS A 13 -42.82 2.74 38.80
C LYS A 13 -43.29 1.30 39.01
N VAL A 14 -44.08 1.04 40.04
CA VAL A 14 -44.66 -0.30 40.30
C VAL A 14 -45.68 -0.70 39.22
N ASN A 15 -46.54 0.23 38.78
CA ASN A 15 -47.49 -0.03 37.69
C ASN A 15 -46.78 -0.30 36.35
N ILE A 16 -45.74 0.49 36.03
CA ILE A 16 -44.86 0.28 34.87
C ILE A 16 -44.19 -1.10 34.92
N TYR A 17 -43.72 -1.50 36.11
CA TYR A 17 -43.09 -2.80 36.33
C TYR A 17 -44.05 -3.97 36.12
N GLN A 18 -45.28 -3.89 36.66
CA GLN A 18 -46.30 -4.93 36.50
C GLN A 18 -46.72 -5.08 35.03
N GLU A 19 -46.81 -3.97 34.29
CA GLU A 19 -47.16 -3.98 32.88
C GLU A 19 -46.04 -4.55 31.99
N LEU A 20 -44.77 -4.24 32.29
CA LEU A 20 -43.61 -4.83 31.62
C LEU A 20 -43.54 -6.34 31.84
N THR A 21 -43.77 -6.81 33.07
CA THR A 21 -43.71 -8.22 33.43
C THR A 21 -44.82 -9.04 32.77
N SER A 22 -46.06 -8.52 32.72
CA SER A 22 -47.17 -9.26 32.10
C SER A 22 -47.02 -9.36 30.57
N ARG A 23 -46.54 -8.29 29.92
CA ARG A 23 -46.36 -8.25 28.46
C ARG A 23 -45.15 -9.04 27.98
N SER A 24 -44.06 -9.07 28.76
CA SER A 24 -42.88 -9.88 28.46
C SER A 24 -43.13 -11.39 28.63
N ALA A 25 -43.94 -11.80 29.62
CA ALA A 25 -44.39 -13.19 29.72
C ALA A 25 -45.20 -13.63 28.46
N GLY A 26 -46.06 -12.75 27.95
CA GLY A 26 -46.78 -12.96 26.69
C GLY A 26 -45.86 -13.06 25.46
N PHE A 27 -44.80 -12.25 25.43
CA PHE A 27 -43.77 -12.23 24.39
C PHE A 27 -42.92 -13.52 24.35
N ILE A 28 -42.51 -14.02 25.53
CA ILE A 28 -41.72 -15.24 25.72
C ILE A 28 -42.54 -16.50 25.36
N SER A 29 -43.82 -16.53 25.71
CA SER A 29 -44.68 -17.69 25.44
C SER A 29 -44.89 -17.98 23.94
N LYS A 30 -44.72 -16.97 23.09
CA LYS A 30 -44.96 -17.03 21.63
C LYS A 30 -43.68 -17.15 20.78
N THR A 31 -42.51 -17.23 21.42
CA THR A 31 -41.22 -17.38 20.74
C THR A 31 -40.84 -18.85 20.55
N ASP A 32 -40.06 -19.13 19.51
CA ASP A 32 -39.54 -20.47 19.18
C ASP A 32 -38.85 -21.12 20.41
N PRO A 33 -39.12 -22.41 20.72
CA PRO A 33 -38.57 -23.08 21.90
C PRO A 33 -37.04 -23.00 22.02
N CYS A 34 -36.30 -22.99 20.90
CA CYS A 34 -34.83 -23.02 20.91
C CYS A 34 -34.18 -21.71 21.39
N ILE A 35 -34.88 -20.58 21.27
CA ILE A 35 -34.40 -19.23 21.67
C ILE A 35 -35.15 -18.68 22.88
N ARG A 36 -36.20 -19.37 23.31
CA ARG A 36 -37.07 -18.97 24.43
C ARG A 36 -36.29 -18.83 25.73
N ASN A 37 -35.40 -19.77 26.05
CA ASN A 37 -34.70 -19.76 27.34
C ASN A 37 -33.70 -18.59 27.46
N ASP A 38 -32.92 -18.32 26.41
CA ASP A 38 -31.92 -17.25 26.41
C ASP A 38 -32.58 -15.86 26.42
N LEU A 39 -33.66 -15.71 25.66
CA LEU A 39 -34.46 -14.48 25.64
C LEU A 39 -35.17 -14.24 26.98
N THR A 40 -35.65 -15.32 27.62
CA THR A 40 -36.23 -15.27 28.97
C THR A 40 -35.19 -14.82 29.98
N GLN A 41 -33.98 -15.38 29.93
CA GLN A 41 -32.91 -15.03 30.85
C GLN A 41 -32.50 -13.56 30.72
N HIS A 42 -32.40 -13.05 29.48
CA HIS A 42 -31.99 -11.66 29.24
C HIS A 42 -33.08 -10.64 29.62
N ILE A 43 -34.35 -10.95 29.32
CA ILE A 43 -35.49 -10.14 29.77
C ILE A 43 -35.57 -10.14 31.29
N THR A 44 -35.32 -11.29 31.93
CA THR A 44 -35.29 -11.40 33.40
C THR A 44 -34.19 -10.52 33.99
N SER A 45 -32.98 -10.52 33.43
CA SER A 45 -31.88 -9.64 33.86
C SER A 45 -32.18 -8.14 33.70
N LEU A 46 -32.91 -7.75 32.64
CA LEU A 46 -33.35 -6.36 32.45
C LEU A 46 -34.44 -5.95 33.45
N ILE A 47 -35.34 -6.88 33.78
CA ILE A 47 -36.36 -6.68 34.82
C ILE A 47 -35.70 -6.57 36.20
N GLU A 48 -34.70 -7.40 36.50
CA GLU A 48 -33.91 -7.31 37.74
C GLU A 48 -33.10 -5.99 37.82
N ALA A 49 -32.50 -5.54 36.71
CA ALA A 49 -31.82 -4.25 36.65
C ALA A 49 -32.78 -3.08 36.87
N ALA A 50 -34.02 -3.18 36.38
CA ALA A 50 -35.08 -2.21 36.63
C ALA A 50 -35.53 -2.22 38.11
N GLN A 51 -35.72 -3.40 38.71
CA GLN A 51 -36.07 -3.57 40.14
C GLN A 51 -35.02 -2.98 41.07
N LEU A 52 -33.74 -3.06 40.70
CA LEU A 52 -32.62 -2.48 41.44
C LEU A 52 -32.47 -0.95 41.25
N GLY A 53 -33.39 -0.31 40.52
CA GLY A 53 -33.39 1.15 40.29
C GLY A 53 -32.28 1.64 39.36
N LYS A 54 -31.66 0.75 38.57
CA LYS A 54 -30.53 1.08 37.69
C LYS A 54 -30.94 1.65 36.32
N LEU A 55 -32.24 1.79 36.06
CA LEU A 55 -32.78 2.34 34.81
C LEU A 55 -33.59 3.62 35.09
N ALA A 56 -33.38 4.66 34.28
CA ALA A 56 -34.10 5.92 34.41
C ALA A 56 -35.55 5.80 33.92
N GLU A 57 -36.47 6.58 34.49
CA GLU A 57 -37.91 6.54 34.17
C GLU A 57 -38.26 6.73 32.68
N PRO A 58 -37.57 7.61 31.92
CA PRO A 58 -37.78 7.71 30.47
C PRO A 58 -37.37 6.45 29.70
N GLU A 59 -36.39 5.69 30.21
CA GLU A 59 -35.89 4.46 29.58
C GLU A 59 -36.90 3.30 29.79
N MET A 60 -37.52 3.23 30.98
CA MET A 60 -38.58 2.27 31.27
C MET A 60 -39.84 2.50 30.42
N HIS A 61 -40.28 3.76 30.24
CA HIS A 61 -41.43 4.06 29.36
C HIS A 61 -41.16 3.75 27.88
N ARG A 62 -39.92 3.93 27.42
CA ARG A 62 -39.51 3.62 26.04
C ARG A 62 -39.46 2.11 25.77
N LEU A 63 -39.02 1.32 26.75
CA LEU A 63 -39.08 -0.15 26.68
C LEU A 63 -40.51 -0.67 26.57
N ILE A 64 -41.47 -0.07 27.29
CA ILE A 64 -42.90 -0.40 27.16
C ILE A 64 -43.41 -0.11 25.73
N GLN A 65 -43.11 1.05 25.17
CA GLN A 65 -43.54 1.40 23.81
C GLN A 65 -42.93 0.47 22.74
N LEU A 66 -41.71 0.00 22.95
CA LEU A 66 -41.05 -0.99 22.08
C LEU A 66 -41.73 -2.35 22.17
N SER A 67 -42.05 -2.83 23.38
CA SER A 67 -42.79 -4.09 23.56
C SER A 67 -44.15 -4.05 22.85
N GLN A 68 -44.84 -2.90 22.89
CA GLN A 68 -46.12 -2.67 22.21
C GLN A 68 -45.98 -2.73 20.68
N ARG A 69 -44.87 -2.25 20.11
CA ARG A 69 -44.60 -2.28 18.66
C ARG A 69 -44.14 -3.64 18.15
N ALA A 70 -43.42 -4.41 18.98
CA ALA A 70 -42.93 -5.74 18.61
C ALA A 70 -44.02 -6.82 18.69
N THR A 71 -44.99 -6.67 19.59
CA THR A 71 -46.04 -7.67 19.86
C THR A 71 -46.88 -8.03 18.62
N PRO A 72 -47.36 -7.09 17.78
CA PRO A 72 -48.12 -7.42 16.56
C PRO A 72 -47.26 -8.11 15.49
N ILE A 73 -45.96 -7.78 15.41
CA ILE A 73 -45.02 -8.34 14.42
C ILE A 73 -44.73 -9.82 14.72
N LEU A 74 -44.69 -10.19 16.00
CA LEU A 74 -44.51 -11.57 16.45
C LEU A 74 -45.76 -12.42 16.31
N GLN A 75 -46.96 -11.83 16.46
CA GLN A 75 -48.21 -12.52 16.15
C GLN A 75 -48.33 -12.92 14.66
N LEU A 76 -47.55 -12.28 13.79
CA LEU A 76 -47.43 -12.61 12.36
C LEU A 76 -46.30 -13.61 12.05
N GLY A 77 -45.66 -14.20 13.07
CA GLY A 77 -44.57 -15.19 12.90
C GLY A 77 -43.25 -14.61 12.37
N ARG A 78 -43.08 -13.28 12.34
CA ARG A 78 -41.91 -12.62 11.75
C ARG A 78 -40.88 -12.20 12.79
N VAL A 79 -40.28 -13.20 13.45
CA VAL A 79 -39.33 -13.05 14.56
C VAL A 79 -38.12 -12.19 14.18
N GLU A 80 -37.56 -12.40 12.99
CA GLU A 80 -36.40 -11.66 12.47
C GLU A 80 -36.64 -10.15 12.31
N LYS A 81 -37.84 -9.75 11.88
CA LYS A 81 -38.20 -8.33 11.74
C LYS A 81 -38.43 -7.65 13.09
N ALA A 82 -38.99 -8.37 14.05
CA ALA A 82 -39.17 -7.86 15.40
C ALA A 82 -37.80 -7.61 16.06
N ILE A 83 -36.90 -8.59 15.95
CA ILE A 83 -35.50 -8.53 16.34
C ILE A 83 -34.81 -7.33 15.66
N ALA A 84 -34.80 -7.26 14.33
CA ALA A 84 -34.15 -6.18 13.58
C ALA A 84 -34.71 -4.77 13.89
N THR A 85 -35.95 -4.66 14.37
CA THR A 85 -36.54 -3.38 14.77
C THR A 85 -36.08 -2.93 16.15
N VAL A 86 -35.90 -3.88 17.07
CA VAL A 86 -35.28 -3.62 18.37
C VAL A 86 -33.79 -3.26 18.18
N PHE A 87 -33.07 -3.97 17.30
CA PHE A 87 -31.63 -3.81 17.09
C PHE A 87 -31.23 -2.52 16.35
N ARG A 88 -31.95 -2.12 15.29
CA ARG A 88 -31.67 -0.85 14.58
C ARG A 88 -31.83 0.39 15.45
N TRP A 89 -32.47 0.26 16.60
CA TRP A 89 -32.65 1.38 17.51
C TRP A 89 -31.58 1.41 18.61
N ILE A 90 -31.09 0.25 19.06
CA ILE A 90 -29.93 0.16 19.98
C ILE A 90 -28.68 0.75 19.31
N GLU A 91 -28.51 0.58 17.99
CA GLU A 91 -27.46 1.24 17.18
C GLU A 91 -27.45 2.78 17.25
N ARG A 92 -28.48 3.43 17.80
CA ARG A 92 -28.58 4.89 17.85
C ARG A 92 -28.26 5.53 19.21
N ASP A 93 -28.02 4.75 20.27
CA ASP A 93 -27.63 5.29 21.59
C ASP A 93 -26.16 4.96 21.88
N THR A 94 -25.30 5.98 21.87
CA THR A 94 -23.82 5.91 21.83
C THR A 94 -23.16 5.41 23.13
N ARG A 95 -23.92 4.92 24.10
CA ARG A 95 -23.43 4.63 25.47
C ARG A 95 -23.10 3.16 25.75
N TYR A 96 -23.21 2.27 24.75
CA TYR A 96 -22.95 0.82 24.92
C TYR A 96 -22.07 0.23 23.79
N ARG A 97 -20.81 0.70 23.68
CA ARG A 97 -19.82 0.30 22.65
C ARG A 97 -19.33 -1.16 22.74
N GLU A 98 -19.18 -1.75 23.93
CA GLU A 98 -18.76 -3.16 24.05
C GLU A 98 -19.89 -4.15 23.68
N THR A 99 -21.15 -3.72 23.81
CA THR A 99 -22.31 -4.54 23.46
C THR A 99 -22.57 -4.50 21.95
N GLU A 100 -22.19 -3.42 21.27
CA GLU A 100 -22.34 -3.20 19.81
C GLU A 100 -21.60 -4.28 18.99
N GLU A 101 -20.36 -4.62 19.39
CA GLU A 101 -19.52 -5.59 18.68
C GLU A 101 -19.99 -7.04 18.92
N ARG A 102 -20.42 -7.37 20.16
CA ARG A 102 -20.99 -8.68 20.48
C ARG A 102 -22.34 -8.92 19.81
N PHE A 103 -23.18 -7.89 19.71
CA PHE A 103 -24.49 -8.01 19.06
C PHE A 103 -24.41 -8.04 17.52
N SER A 104 -23.42 -7.36 16.92
CA SER A 104 -23.12 -7.51 15.49
C SER A 104 -22.71 -8.95 15.13
N ALA A 105 -21.85 -9.57 15.95
CA ALA A 105 -21.44 -10.96 15.77
C ALA A 105 -22.62 -11.95 15.91
N ILE A 106 -23.54 -11.73 16.85
CA ILE A 106 -24.75 -12.56 17.02
C ILE A 106 -25.72 -12.40 15.84
N SER A 107 -25.89 -11.19 15.32
CA SER A 107 -26.72 -10.92 14.12
C SER A 107 -26.16 -11.64 12.90
N GLN A 108 -24.83 -11.59 12.71
CA GLN A 108 -24.15 -12.31 11.63
C GLN A 108 -24.21 -13.82 11.80
N TRP A 109 -24.02 -14.34 13.02
CA TRP A 109 -24.17 -15.76 13.31
C TRP A 109 -25.59 -16.27 13.06
N THR A 110 -26.61 -15.53 13.51
CA THR A 110 -28.02 -15.92 13.33
C THR A 110 -28.41 -15.98 11.85
N ARG A 111 -27.92 -15.03 11.06
CA ARG A 111 -28.10 -15.01 9.60
C ARG A 111 -27.40 -16.19 8.93
N LEU A 112 -26.16 -16.48 9.29
CA LEU A 112 -25.41 -17.61 8.71
C LEU A 112 -25.96 -18.97 9.13
N TYR A 113 -26.45 -19.07 10.37
CA TYR A 113 -27.09 -20.28 10.89
C TYR A 113 -28.44 -20.55 10.21
N SER A 114 -29.23 -19.51 9.93
CA SER A 114 -30.49 -19.66 9.19
C SER A 114 -30.24 -19.98 7.71
N GLU A 115 -29.25 -19.35 7.08
CA GLU A 115 -28.81 -19.67 5.72
C GLU A 115 -28.34 -21.14 5.61
N TYR A 116 -27.54 -21.64 6.55
CA TYR A 116 -27.10 -23.03 6.58
C TYR A 116 -28.23 -24.02 6.91
N SER A 117 -29.09 -23.70 7.88
CA SER A 117 -30.21 -24.59 8.23
C SER A 117 -31.19 -24.75 7.06
N ALA A 118 -31.43 -23.67 6.30
CA ALA A 118 -32.23 -23.71 5.08
C ALA A 118 -31.58 -24.60 3.99
N ILE A 119 -30.25 -24.54 3.84
CA ILE A 119 -29.50 -25.40 2.91
C ILE A 119 -29.52 -26.87 3.37
N GLU A 120 -29.29 -27.13 4.66
CA GLU A 120 -29.31 -28.49 5.25
C GLU A 120 -30.70 -29.14 5.14
N GLU A 121 -31.78 -28.38 5.36
CA GLU A 121 -33.17 -28.85 5.26
C GLU A 121 -33.56 -29.14 3.81
N GLN A 122 -33.09 -28.32 2.85
CA GLN A 122 -33.25 -28.60 1.42
C GLN A 122 -32.47 -29.85 0.97
N LEU A 123 -31.27 -30.08 1.52
CA LEU A 123 -30.45 -31.27 1.22
C LEU A 123 -31.05 -32.56 1.80
N LYS A 124 -31.72 -32.51 2.96
CA LYS A 124 -32.39 -33.66 3.59
C LYS A 124 -33.57 -34.22 2.79
N HIS A 125 -34.22 -33.39 1.98
CA HIS A 125 -35.32 -33.83 1.13
C HIS A 125 -34.87 -34.50 -0.18
N LEU A 126 -33.58 -34.43 -0.52
CA LEU A 126 -33.05 -34.84 -1.82
C LEU A 126 -32.08 -36.04 -1.75
N LEU A 127 -31.68 -36.50 -0.55
CA LEU A 127 -30.77 -37.65 -0.36
C LEU A 127 -31.20 -38.59 0.79
N PRO A 128 -30.97 -39.91 0.71
CA PRO A 128 -31.02 -40.81 1.86
C PRO A 128 -29.92 -40.46 2.87
N SER A 129 -30.26 -40.54 4.15
CA SER A 129 -29.48 -40.12 5.32
C SER A 129 -28.10 -40.79 5.52
N SER A 130 -27.65 -41.66 4.61
CA SER A 130 -26.40 -42.43 4.74
C SER A 130 -25.20 -41.86 3.97
N GLN A 131 -25.34 -40.73 3.25
CA GLN A 131 -24.24 -40.14 2.47
C GLN A 131 -23.85 -38.69 2.87
N THR A 132 -24.53 -38.08 3.84
CA THR A 132 -24.15 -36.77 4.35
C THR A 132 -23.03 -36.94 5.40
N GLY A 133 -21.79 -37.13 4.94
CA GLY A 133 -20.59 -37.21 5.78
C GLY A 133 -20.20 -35.88 6.43
N VAL A 134 -21.14 -35.22 7.13
CA VAL A 134 -20.89 -34.04 7.96
C VAL A 134 -21.30 -34.37 9.40
N GLU A 135 -20.68 -35.40 9.99
CA GLU A 135 -20.75 -35.62 11.44
C GLU A 135 -19.74 -34.71 12.15
N GLY A 136 -20.05 -33.41 12.18
CA GLY A 136 -19.39 -32.43 13.05
C GLY A 136 -20.38 -31.93 14.09
N ARG A 137 -20.03 -31.98 15.38
CA ARG A 137 -20.87 -31.48 16.48
C ARG A 137 -21.28 -30.02 16.22
N ARG A 138 -22.59 -29.74 16.21
CA ARG A 138 -23.16 -28.38 16.09
C ARG A 138 -22.62 -27.48 17.21
N PRO A 139 -22.01 -26.32 16.93
CA PRO A 139 -21.69 -25.35 17.97
C PRO A 139 -22.97 -24.73 18.50
N THR A 140 -23.12 -24.72 19.82
CA THR A 140 -24.22 -24.08 20.53
C THR A 140 -23.92 -22.58 20.73
N LEU A 141 -24.95 -21.76 20.99
CA LEU A 141 -24.76 -20.36 21.40
C LEU A 141 -23.83 -20.26 22.64
N SER A 142 -23.85 -21.27 23.52
CA SER A 142 -22.93 -21.40 24.65
C SER A 142 -21.46 -21.57 24.25
N ASP A 143 -21.17 -22.27 23.13
CA ASP A 143 -19.80 -22.42 22.61
C ASP A 143 -19.30 -21.09 22.01
N PHE A 144 -20.22 -20.25 21.53
CA PHE A 144 -19.95 -18.93 20.96
C PHE A 144 -19.59 -17.89 22.04
N PHE A 145 -20.16 -18.02 23.24
CA PHE A 145 -19.87 -17.11 24.37
C PHE A 145 -18.55 -17.38 25.10
N GLN A 146 -17.89 -18.53 24.86
CA GLN A 146 -16.62 -18.88 25.49
C GLN A 146 -15.38 -18.51 24.65
N LEU A 147 -15.56 -17.98 23.45
CA LEU A 147 -14.48 -17.66 22.51
C LEU A 147 -14.19 -16.14 22.50
N SER A 148 -12.92 -15.76 22.34
CA SER A 148 -12.54 -14.35 22.14
C SER A 148 -13.01 -13.85 20.76
N PHE A 149 -13.23 -12.54 20.62
CA PHE A 149 -13.78 -11.91 19.41
C PHE A 149 -13.01 -12.28 18.12
N ASP A 150 -11.68 -12.33 18.18
CA ASP A 150 -10.83 -12.73 17.04
C ASP A 150 -11.07 -14.19 16.60
N THR A 151 -11.46 -15.05 17.54
CA THR A 151 -11.77 -16.46 17.27
C THR A 151 -13.14 -16.62 16.60
N THR A 152 -14.05 -15.66 16.79
CA THR A 152 -15.40 -15.67 16.25
C THR A 152 -15.44 -15.40 14.75
N GLU A 153 -14.69 -14.40 14.24
CA GLU A 153 -14.53 -14.16 12.80
C GLU A 153 -13.88 -15.36 12.09
N LEU A 154 -12.87 -15.98 12.73
CA LEU A 154 -12.21 -17.20 12.24
C LEU A 154 -13.18 -18.40 12.16
N VAL A 155 -14.06 -18.58 13.13
CA VAL A 155 -15.10 -19.63 13.11
C VAL A 155 -16.16 -19.35 12.04
N LEU A 156 -16.55 -18.09 11.84
CA LEU A 156 -17.50 -17.69 10.80
C LEU A 156 -16.90 -17.84 9.39
N GLN A 157 -15.63 -17.50 9.19
CA GLN A 157 -14.90 -17.78 7.95
C GLN A 157 -14.80 -19.29 7.69
N ARG A 158 -14.43 -20.08 8.70
CA ARG A 158 -14.39 -21.56 8.62
C ARG A 158 -15.72 -22.14 8.14
N TRP A 159 -16.84 -21.59 8.62
CA TRP A 159 -18.17 -22.07 8.26
C TRP A 159 -18.63 -21.61 6.88
N ARG A 160 -18.32 -20.37 6.48
CA ARG A 160 -18.56 -19.86 5.12
C ARG A 160 -17.81 -20.71 4.10
N THR A 161 -16.55 -21.03 4.36
CA THR A 161 -15.73 -21.88 3.49
C THR A 161 -16.27 -23.32 3.46
N ALA A 162 -16.59 -23.93 4.60
CA ALA A 162 -17.13 -25.29 4.63
C ALA A 162 -18.49 -25.41 3.90
N THR A 163 -19.36 -24.42 4.06
CA THR A 163 -20.68 -24.37 3.38
C THR A 163 -20.52 -24.17 1.88
N ALA A 164 -19.57 -23.32 1.46
CA ALA A 164 -19.25 -23.13 0.06
C ALA A 164 -18.67 -24.40 -0.57
N LEU A 165 -17.71 -25.05 0.11
CA LEU A 165 -17.10 -26.32 -0.33
C LEU A 165 -18.16 -27.42 -0.50
N ALA A 166 -19.04 -27.63 0.50
CA ALA A 166 -20.10 -28.63 0.43
C ALA A 166 -21.14 -28.32 -0.67
N SER A 167 -21.48 -27.04 -0.86
CA SER A 167 -22.40 -26.60 -1.92
C SER A 167 -21.80 -26.81 -3.31
N LEU A 168 -20.48 -26.64 -3.44
CA LEU A 168 -19.72 -26.82 -4.68
C LEU A 168 -19.50 -28.30 -5.01
N GLU A 169 -19.20 -29.15 -4.02
CA GLU A 169 -19.16 -30.61 -4.19
C GLU A 169 -20.53 -31.18 -4.58
N HIS A 170 -21.62 -30.65 -4.00
CA HIS A 170 -22.96 -31.06 -4.39
C HIS A 170 -23.33 -30.58 -5.81
N PHE A 171 -23.00 -29.34 -6.16
CA PHE A 171 -23.18 -28.86 -7.53
C PHE A 171 -22.35 -29.67 -8.53
N HIS A 172 -21.16 -30.10 -8.14
CA HIS A 172 -20.29 -31.02 -8.88
C HIS A 172 -20.96 -32.38 -9.12
N HIS A 173 -21.57 -32.98 -8.10
CA HIS A 173 -22.33 -34.23 -8.26
C HIS A 173 -23.58 -34.06 -9.14
N LEU A 174 -24.32 -32.96 -8.98
CA LEU A 174 -25.51 -32.66 -9.80
C LEU A 174 -25.19 -32.43 -11.29
N LEU A 175 -24.02 -31.87 -11.59
CA LEU A 175 -23.55 -31.68 -12.97
C LEU A 175 -23.21 -32.99 -13.67
N LEU A 176 -22.80 -34.01 -12.91
CA LEU A 176 -22.33 -35.30 -13.43
C LEU A 176 -23.39 -36.42 -13.38
N ASP A 177 -24.55 -36.21 -12.74
CA ASP A 177 -25.61 -37.20 -12.67
C ASP A 177 -26.55 -37.11 -13.88
N PRO A 178 -26.54 -38.08 -14.82
CA PRO A 178 -27.35 -38.06 -16.03
C PRO A 178 -28.86 -38.29 -15.78
N SER A 179 -29.26 -38.69 -14.56
CA SER A 179 -30.67 -38.91 -14.20
C SER A 179 -31.43 -37.63 -13.82
N ILE A 180 -30.73 -36.51 -13.61
CA ILE A 180 -31.30 -35.23 -13.18
C ILE A 180 -31.50 -34.31 -14.38
N GLY A 181 -32.74 -33.92 -14.63
CA GLY A 181 -33.11 -33.12 -15.80
C GLY A 181 -32.72 -31.64 -15.71
N ASP A 182 -32.62 -30.98 -16.87
CA ASP A 182 -32.18 -29.59 -17.03
C ASP A 182 -32.91 -28.57 -16.15
N ALA A 183 -34.21 -28.74 -16.00
CA ALA A 183 -35.04 -27.86 -15.18
C ALA A 183 -34.69 -27.95 -13.69
N GLN A 184 -34.30 -29.14 -13.21
CA GLN A 184 -33.90 -29.36 -11.81
C GLN A 184 -32.50 -28.80 -11.54
N ARG A 185 -31.53 -28.98 -12.46
CA ARG A 185 -30.20 -28.37 -12.33
C ARG A 185 -30.27 -26.84 -12.33
N ALA A 186 -31.08 -26.27 -13.21
CA ALA A 186 -31.31 -24.83 -13.27
C ALA A 186 -32.00 -24.30 -12.01
N HIS A 187 -33.00 -25.03 -11.49
CA HIS A 187 -33.70 -24.67 -10.27
C HIS A 187 -32.75 -24.71 -9.06
N TYR A 188 -31.93 -25.75 -8.94
CA TYR A 188 -30.92 -25.86 -7.88
C TYR A 188 -29.90 -24.72 -7.96
N PHE A 189 -29.30 -24.47 -9.12
CA PHE A 189 -28.34 -23.38 -9.29
C PHE A 189 -28.95 -22.02 -8.92
N LEU A 190 -30.18 -21.75 -9.36
CA LEU A 190 -30.87 -20.50 -9.05
C LEU A 190 -31.30 -20.39 -7.58
N SER A 191 -31.42 -21.52 -6.86
CA SER A 191 -31.71 -21.54 -5.43
C SER A 191 -30.49 -21.25 -4.54
N LEU A 192 -29.27 -21.33 -5.09
CA LEU A 192 -28.05 -21.01 -4.35
C LEU A 192 -27.96 -19.50 -4.00
N PRO A 193 -27.30 -19.15 -2.88
CA PRO A 193 -26.99 -17.76 -2.52
C PRO A 193 -26.30 -17.00 -3.65
N LYS A 194 -26.56 -15.68 -3.75
CA LYS A 194 -26.09 -14.86 -4.88
C LYS A 194 -24.57 -14.92 -5.04
N GLU A 195 -23.86 -14.90 -3.92
CA GLU A 195 -22.40 -14.91 -3.83
C GLU A 195 -21.83 -16.24 -4.36
N LEU A 196 -22.47 -17.37 -4.00
CA LEU A 196 -22.13 -18.69 -4.50
C LEU A 196 -22.42 -18.85 -6.00
N ARG A 197 -23.55 -18.31 -6.47
CA ARG A 197 -23.85 -18.28 -7.92
C ARG A 197 -22.80 -17.48 -8.68
N LEU A 198 -22.39 -16.33 -8.16
CA LEU A 198 -21.36 -15.48 -8.80
C LEU A 198 -20.02 -16.22 -8.88
N TYR A 199 -19.62 -16.84 -7.77
CA TYR A 199 -18.38 -17.60 -7.68
C TYR A 199 -18.38 -18.81 -8.62
N ILE A 200 -19.46 -19.60 -8.62
CA ILE A 200 -19.61 -20.73 -9.55
C ILE A 200 -19.56 -20.23 -10.99
N THR A 201 -20.31 -19.18 -11.36
CA THR A 201 -20.27 -18.60 -12.72
C THR A 201 -18.86 -18.16 -13.14
N GLN A 202 -18.06 -17.61 -12.22
CA GLN A 202 -16.67 -17.23 -12.49
C GLN A 202 -15.77 -18.46 -12.74
N CYS A 203 -15.88 -19.50 -11.91
CA CYS A 203 -15.17 -20.76 -12.10
C CYS A 203 -15.53 -21.43 -13.42
N LEU A 204 -16.83 -21.46 -13.76
CA LEU A 204 -17.31 -22.04 -15.02
C LEU A 204 -16.82 -21.24 -16.23
N SER A 205 -16.83 -19.90 -16.14
CA SER A 205 -16.29 -19.02 -17.19
C SER A 205 -14.78 -19.23 -17.38
N ALA A 206 -14.03 -19.46 -16.30
CA ALA A 206 -12.59 -19.76 -16.38
C ALA A 206 -12.32 -21.12 -17.04
N ALA A 207 -13.11 -22.15 -16.70
CA ALA A 207 -12.99 -23.48 -17.32
C ALA A 207 -13.31 -23.44 -18.82
N ILE A 208 -14.33 -22.69 -19.24
CA ILE A 208 -14.67 -22.49 -20.66
C ILE A 208 -13.54 -21.78 -21.41
N ARG A 209 -12.92 -20.75 -20.81
CA ARG A 209 -11.77 -20.03 -21.40
C ARG A 209 -10.52 -20.89 -21.58
N ALA A 210 -10.32 -21.88 -20.72
CA ALA A 210 -9.17 -22.77 -20.78
C ALA A 210 -9.27 -23.83 -21.90
N ASN A 211 -10.44 -23.98 -22.53
CA ASN A 211 -10.67 -24.98 -23.55
C ASN A 211 -10.69 -24.34 -24.95
N HIS A 212 -9.64 -24.56 -25.75
CA HIS A 212 -9.40 -23.89 -27.05
C HIS A 212 -10.52 -24.05 -28.09
N ALA A 213 -11.44 -25.00 -27.91
CA ALA A 213 -12.52 -25.29 -28.85
C ALA A 213 -13.70 -24.28 -28.82
N TYR A 214 -13.80 -23.39 -27.83
CA TYR A 214 -15.05 -22.65 -27.56
C TYR A 214 -15.00 -21.12 -27.70
N HIS A 215 -14.00 -20.58 -28.41
CA HIS A 215 -13.77 -19.12 -28.60
C HIS A 215 -14.85 -18.32 -29.37
N SER A 216 -16.04 -18.86 -29.65
CA SER A 216 -17.04 -18.20 -30.52
C SER A 216 -18.10 -17.37 -29.81
N HIS A 217 -18.13 -17.33 -28.47
CA HIS A 217 -19.15 -16.60 -27.71
C HIS A 217 -18.53 -15.46 -26.88
N SER A 218 -19.18 -14.29 -26.91
CA SER A 218 -18.79 -13.13 -26.09
C SER A 218 -18.83 -13.54 -24.61
N THR A 219 -17.69 -13.41 -23.91
CA THR A 219 -17.53 -13.87 -22.53
C THR A 219 -18.24 -13.00 -21.50
N ASP A 220 -18.67 -11.80 -21.90
CA ASP A 220 -19.36 -10.84 -21.03
C ASP A 220 -20.85 -11.17 -20.89
N ASP A 221 -21.48 -11.75 -21.93
CA ASP A 221 -22.89 -12.19 -21.89
C ASP A 221 -23.12 -13.41 -20.96
N LEU A 222 -22.06 -14.15 -20.63
CA LEU A 222 -22.13 -15.40 -19.86
C LEU A 222 -22.14 -15.18 -18.34
N GLN A 223 -21.59 -14.06 -17.85
CA GLN A 223 -21.60 -13.74 -16.42
C GLN A 223 -23.01 -13.41 -15.90
N ASP A 224 -23.86 -12.83 -16.76
CA ASP A 224 -25.18 -12.33 -16.38
C ASP A 224 -26.35 -13.23 -16.82
N ASN A 225 -26.08 -14.33 -17.55
CA ASN A 225 -27.13 -15.21 -18.06
C ASN A 225 -26.93 -16.70 -17.69
N PRO A 226 -27.35 -17.12 -16.48
CA PRO A 226 -27.26 -18.50 -16.00
C PRO A 226 -27.88 -19.55 -16.93
N ARG A 227 -28.92 -19.16 -17.69
CA ARG A 227 -29.61 -20.05 -18.65
C ARG A 227 -28.80 -20.28 -19.92
N ALA A 228 -27.97 -19.31 -20.34
CA ALA A 228 -27.08 -19.47 -21.49
C ALA A 228 -25.93 -20.43 -21.16
N LEU A 229 -25.41 -20.34 -19.94
CA LEU A 229 -24.30 -21.17 -19.46
C LEU A 229 -24.71 -22.65 -19.30
N LEU A 230 -25.91 -22.92 -18.80
CA LEU A 230 -26.49 -24.27 -18.75
C LEU A 230 -26.77 -24.86 -20.15
N LYS A 231 -27.10 -24.02 -21.15
CA LYS A 231 -27.25 -24.47 -22.54
C LYS A 231 -25.93 -24.90 -23.18
N ILE A 232 -24.80 -24.28 -22.79
CA ILE A 232 -23.46 -24.66 -23.26
C ILE A 232 -23.06 -26.01 -22.63
N ILE A 233 -23.23 -26.14 -21.31
CA ILE A 233 -22.99 -27.40 -20.59
C ILE A 233 -23.81 -28.56 -21.19
N ASN A 234 -25.07 -28.30 -21.58
CA ASN A 234 -25.94 -29.30 -22.17
C ASN A 234 -25.66 -29.62 -23.65
N ARG A 235 -24.97 -28.74 -24.39
CA ARG A 235 -24.69 -28.93 -25.83
C ARG A 235 -23.45 -29.78 -26.08
N ASP A 236 -22.50 -29.76 -25.14
CA ASP A 236 -21.15 -30.30 -25.33
C ASP A 236 -20.82 -31.56 -24.51
N GLY A 237 -21.78 -32.06 -23.72
CA GLY A 237 -21.75 -33.41 -23.14
C GLY A 237 -20.79 -33.63 -21.95
N ASP A 238 -20.78 -34.87 -21.46
CA ASP A 238 -20.11 -35.34 -20.22
C ASP A 238 -18.62 -34.99 -20.10
N ASP A 239 -17.92 -34.73 -21.22
CA ASP A 239 -16.49 -34.39 -21.25
C ASP A 239 -16.22 -32.96 -20.74
N LEU A 240 -17.07 -32.00 -21.10
CA LEU A 240 -16.99 -30.64 -20.56
C LEU A 240 -17.31 -30.65 -19.06
N ALA A 241 -18.32 -31.42 -18.65
CA ALA A 241 -18.68 -31.61 -17.24
C ALA A 241 -17.55 -32.30 -16.44
N ALA A 242 -16.84 -33.27 -17.01
CA ALA A 242 -15.69 -33.95 -16.39
C ALA A 242 -14.45 -33.04 -16.27
N GLN A 243 -14.17 -32.21 -17.27
CA GLN A 243 -13.07 -31.24 -17.24
C GLN A 243 -13.35 -30.09 -16.26
N MET A 244 -14.60 -29.61 -16.23
CA MET A 244 -15.07 -28.65 -15.22
C MET A 244 -15.00 -29.23 -13.82
N SER A 245 -15.40 -30.49 -13.65
CA SER A 245 -15.27 -31.28 -12.41
C SER A 245 -13.82 -31.30 -11.91
N LYS A 246 -12.86 -31.57 -12.79
CA LYS A 246 -11.43 -31.59 -12.43
C LYS A 246 -10.92 -30.21 -12.02
N HIS A 247 -11.38 -29.15 -12.68
CA HIS A 247 -10.96 -27.78 -12.38
C HIS A 247 -11.58 -27.26 -11.07
N LEU A 248 -12.88 -27.48 -10.86
CA LEU A 248 -13.59 -27.14 -9.62
C LEU A 248 -12.99 -27.89 -8.42
N LYS A 249 -12.78 -29.20 -8.53
CA LYS A 249 -12.15 -29.99 -7.46
C LYS A 249 -10.77 -29.47 -7.09
N ARG A 250 -9.95 -29.13 -8.09
CA ARG A 250 -8.63 -28.56 -7.87
C ARG A 250 -8.68 -27.20 -7.15
N GLN A 251 -9.57 -26.30 -7.59
CA GLN A 251 -9.74 -25.00 -6.93
C GLN A 251 -10.28 -25.12 -5.50
N LEU A 252 -11.17 -26.07 -5.25
CA LEU A 252 -11.66 -26.40 -3.90
C LEU A 252 -10.53 -26.88 -2.98
N GLU A 253 -9.66 -27.76 -3.48
CA GLU A 253 -8.48 -28.24 -2.75
C GLU A 253 -7.49 -27.09 -2.47
N GLU A 254 -7.30 -26.16 -3.42
CA GLU A 254 -6.43 -24.98 -3.29
C GLU A 254 -6.94 -23.99 -2.22
N GLU A 255 -8.22 -23.62 -2.27
CA GLU A 255 -8.85 -22.70 -1.31
C GLU A 255 -8.93 -23.30 0.11
N SER A 256 -9.26 -24.60 0.21
CA SER A 256 -9.29 -25.33 1.48
C SER A 256 -7.90 -25.41 2.13
N ALA A 257 -6.86 -25.66 1.32
CA ALA A 257 -5.49 -25.66 1.80
C ALA A 257 -5.05 -24.26 2.27
N LEU A 258 -5.38 -23.22 1.51
CA LEU A 258 -5.04 -21.83 1.85
C LEU A 258 -5.70 -21.36 3.16
N ALA A 259 -6.98 -21.68 3.34
CA ALA A 259 -7.73 -21.38 4.55
C ALA A 259 -7.11 -22.11 5.76
N THR A 260 -6.83 -23.41 5.61
CA THR A 260 -6.20 -24.24 6.66
C THR A 260 -4.83 -23.68 7.08
N LEU A 261 -4.00 -23.33 6.10
CA LEU A 261 -2.67 -22.75 6.29
C LEU A 261 -2.72 -21.37 6.97
N THR A 262 -3.72 -20.55 6.65
CA THR A 262 -3.91 -19.23 7.28
C THR A 262 -4.37 -19.38 8.74
N ILE A 263 -5.29 -20.32 9.02
CA ILE A 263 -5.72 -20.64 10.39
C ILE A 263 -4.54 -21.15 11.22
N LEU A 264 -3.68 -22.01 10.65
CA LEU A 264 -2.48 -22.50 11.32
C LEU A 264 -1.52 -21.37 11.68
N ARG A 265 -1.28 -20.44 10.76
CA ARG A 265 -0.45 -19.25 11.00
C ARG A 265 -0.96 -18.43 12.18
N ASP A 266 -2.25 -18.11 12.16
CA ASP A 266 -2.85 -17.22 13.15
C ASP A 266 -2.83 -17.90 14.53
N GLN A 267 -3.20 -19.18 14.62
CA GLN A 267 -3.15 -19.94 15.87
C GLN A 267 -1.72 -20.10 16.42
N TYR A 268 -0.74 -20.32 15.54
CA TYR A 268 0.66 -20.43 15.92
C TYR A 268 1.22 -19.10 16.47
N THR A 269 0.79 -17.98 15.88
CA THR A 269 1.13 -16.62 16.33
C THR A 269 0.65 -16.34 17.75
N PHE A 270 -0.51 -16.89 18.14
CA PHE A 270 -1.09 -16.65 19.45
C PHE A 270 -0.67 -17.64 20.55
N ASN A 271 -0.50 -18.93 20.24
CA ASN A 271 -0.35 -19.97 21.27
C ASN A 271 0.97 -20.74 21.26
N LYS A 272 1.89 -20.48 20.30
CA LYS A 272 3.17 -21.23 20.12
C LYS A 272 3.05 -22.77 20.05
N ALA A 273 1.83 -23.30 20.02
CA ALA A 273 1.49 -24.71 19.92
C ALA A 273 0.16 -24.83 19.17
N ILE A 274 0.05 -25.83 18.29
CA ILE A 274 -1.15 -26.05 17.48
C ILE A 274 -2.16 -26.86 18.32
N PRO A 275 -3.35 -26.31 18.65
CA PRO A 275 -4.35 -27.03 19.44
C PRO A 275 -4.80 -28.34 18.77
N SER A 276 -5.17 -29.34 19.56
CA SER A 276 -5.61 -30.65 19.07
C SER A 276 -6.82 -30.60 18.11
N HIS A 277 -7.69 -29.61 18.25
CA HIS A 277 -8.81 -29.39 17.32
C HIS A 277 -8.37 -28.83 15.95
N VAL A 278 -7.17 -28.25 15.85
CA VAL A 278 -6.56 -27.75 14.60
C VAL A 278 -5.79 -28.87 13.89
N GLN A 279 -5.30 -29.88 14.62
CA GLN A 279 -4.67 -31.06 14.00
C GLN A 279 -5.60 -31.81 13.03
N GLY A 280 -6.92 -31.81 13.31
CA GLY A 280 -7.91 -32.37 12.38
C GLY A 280 -7.94 -31.67 11.02
N LEU A 281 -7.56 -30.38 10.95
CA LEU A 281 -7.54 -29.62 9.69
C LEU A 281 -6.38 -30.05 8.77
N LEU A 282 -5.29 -30.57 9.35
CA LEU A 282 -4.14 -31.07 8.59
C LEU A 282 -4.49 -32.28 7.70
N ALA A 283 -5.55 -33.00 8.05
CA ALA A 283 -6.06 -34.10 7.23
C ALA A 283 -6.49 -33.65 5.83
N HIS A 284 -6.93 -32.38 5.70
CA HIS A 284 -7.44 -31.78 4.47
C HIS A 284 -6.34 -31.16 3.59
N LEU A 285 -5.08 -31.10 4.06
CA LEU A 285 -3.97 -30.65 3.23
C LEU A 285 -3.54 -31.74 2.24
N PRO A 286 -3.12 -31.37 1.01
CA PRO A 286 -2.48 -32.29 0.08
C PRO A 286 -1.33 -33.04 0.76
N SER A 287 -1.20 -34.34 0.47
CA SER A 287 -0.26 -35.24 1.16
C SER A 287 1.20 -34.77 1.10
N GLN A 288 1.59 -34.12 0.00
CA GLN A 288 2.92 -33.54 -0.20
C GLN A 288 3.19 -32.36 0.74
N ILE A 289 2.22 -31.44 0.88
CA ILE A 289 2.30 -30.30 1.80
C ILE A 289 2.33 -30.80 3.24
N ARG A 290 1.45 -31.73 3.60
CA ARG A 290 1.42 -32.32 4.95
C ARG A 290 2.74 -33.01 5.32
N SER A 291 3.34 -33.77 4.40
CA SER A 291 4.62 -34.46 4.64
C SER A 291 5.75 -33.46 4.82
N HIS A 292 5.76 -32.38 4.04
CA HIS A 292 6.74 -31.31 4.16
C HIS A 292 6.61 -30.53 5.48
N LEU A 293 5.37 -30.20 5.90
CA LEU A 293 5.12 -29.54 7.20
C LEU A 293 5.52 -30.44 8.40
N LEU A 294 5.43 -31.76 8.25
CA LEU A 294 5.93 -32.73 9.23
C LEU A 294 7.46 -32.77 9.26
N GLU A 295 8.11 -32.83 8.10
CA GLU A 295 9.59 -32.84 7.98
C GLU A 295 10.24 -31.57 8.56
N GLN A 296 9.58 -30.43 8.42
CA GLN A 296 10.07 -29.15 8.93
C GLN A 296 9.80 -28.95 10.44
N GLY A 297 9.12 -29.87 11.13
CA GLY A 297 8.88 -29.73 12.57
C GLY A 297 7.82 -28.69 12.96
N ILE A 298 7.08 -28.11 12.00
CA ILE A 298 5.99 -27.12 12.24
C ILE A 298 4.97 -27.71 13.22
N LEU A 299 4.63 -28.98 13.02
CA LEU A 299 3.60 -29.67 13.79
C LEU A 299 4.05 -30.06 15.20
N GLN A 300 5.34 -29.90 15.50
CA GLN A 300 5.94 -30.16 16.81
C GLN A 300 6.21 -28.86 17.60
N GLY A 301 5.92 -27.68 17.01
CA GLY A 301 6.05 -26.40 17.69
C GLY A 301 7.45 -25.78 17.63
N GLU A 302 8.31 -26.23 16.72
CA GLU A 302 9.75 -25.95 16.77
C GLU A 302 10.21 -24.79 15.85
N LEU A 303 9.32 -24.20 15.04
CA LEU A 303 9.72 -23.25 14.00
C LEU A 303 9.48 -21.77 14.34
N PRO A 304 10.40 -20.86 13.97
CA PRO A 304 10.18 -19.41 14.02
C PRO A 304 9.06 -18.96 13.06
N LEU A 305 8.27 -17.94 13.45
CA LEU A 305 7.16 -17.39 12.67
C LEU A 305 7.55 -17.00 11.22
N LYS A 306 8.79 -16.55 11.04
CA LYS A 306 9.36 -16.11 9.76
C LYS A 306 9.52 -17.25 8.75
N GLU A 307 9.86 -18.44 9.21
CA GLU A 307 10.01 -19.63 8.37
C GLU A 307 8.63 -20.24 8.04
N LEU A 308 7.68 -20.12 8.96
CA LEU A 308 6.28 -20.46 8.71
C LEU A 308 5.69 -19.57 7.60
N ASP A 309 5.88 -18.26 7.63
CA ASP A 309 5.39 -17.35 6.58
C ASP A 309 6.00 -17.66 5.20
N GLN A 310 7.28 -18.04 5.15
CA GLN A 310 7.95 -18.45 3.92
C GLN A 310 7.38 -19.76 3.36
N LEU A 311 7.15 -20.76 4.23
CA LEU A 311 6.55 -22.04 3.85
C LEU A 311 5.09 -21.89 3.41
N LEU A 312 4.34 -20.99 4.05
CA LEU A 312 2.97 -20.65 3.65
C LEU A 312 2.93 -19.97 2.28
N GLN A 313 3.93 -19.14 1.98
CA GLN A 313 4.05 -18.47 0.68
C GLN A 313 4.51 -19.44 -0.42
N ALA A 314 5.40 -20.38 -0.09
CA ALA A 314 5.79 -21.47 -0.99
C ALA A 314 4.62 -22.42 -1.29
N ALA A 315 3.83 -22.80 -0.26
CA ALA A 315 2.64 -23.62 -0.43
C ALA A 315 1.54 -22.91 -1.25
N ARG A 316 1.34 -21.59 -1.03
CA ARG A 316 0.47 -20.73 -1.85
C ARG A 316 0.88 -20.74 -3.33
N THR A 317 2.18 -20.81 -3.59
CA THR A 317 2.74 -20.82 -4.95
C THR A 317 2.64 -22.21 -5.59
N ALA A 318 2.90 -23.28 -4.83
CA ALA A 318 2.78 -24.67 -5.28
C ALA A 318 1.33 -25.04 -5.64
N CYS A 319 0.34 -24.49 -4.93
CA CYS A 319 -1.08 -24.66 -5.25
C CYS A 319 -1.45 -24.00 -6.61
N ARG A 320 -0.74 -22.97 -7.09
CA ARG A 320 -1.14 -22.19 -8.28
C ARG A 320 -0.64 -22.70 -9.63
N GLY A 321 0.21 -23.72 -9.68
CA GLY A 321 0.64 -24.29 -10.96
C GLY A 321 2.01 -24.96 -10.95
N ASP A 322 1.97 -26.28 -11.12
CA ASP A 322 3.07 -27.18 -11.49
C ASP A 322 4.04 -27.64 -10.37
N LEU A 323 3.62 -28.71 -9.68
CA LEU A 323 4.35 -29.42 -8.61
C LEU A 323 5.74 -29.95 -9.03
N ARG A 324 6.06 -29.99 -10.33
CA ARG A 324 7.39 -30.44 -10.81
C ARG A 324 8.40 -29.31 -10.96
N SER A 325 7.96 -28.06 -11.06
CA SER A 325 8.84 -26.89 -11.26
C SER A 325 9.38 -26.26 -9.97
N VAL A 326 8.88 -26.70 -8.82
CA VAL A 326 9.28 -26.17 -7.49
C VAL A 326 10.65 -26.70 -7.05
N PHE A 327 11.19 -27.73 -7.69
CA PHE A 327 12.38 -28.45 -7.22
C PHE A 327 13.53 -28.52 -8.23
N ASP A 328 13.52 -27.71 -9.30
CA ASP A 328 14.67 -27.60 -10.22
C ASP A 328 15.53 -26.37 -9.85
N PRO A 329 16.78 -26.57 -9.37
CA PRO A 329 17.71 -25.47 -9.04
C PRO A 329 18.04 -24.55 -10.22
N ALA A 330 17.78 -24.96 -11.45
CA ALA A 330 18.09 -24.18 -12.65
C ALA A 330 17.06 -23.06 -12.94
N ASP A 331 15.80 -23.18 -12.47
CA ASP A 331 14.74 -22.17 -12.69
C ASP A 331 14.63 -21.17 -11.52
N THR A 332 15.37 -21.40 -10.43
CA THR A 332 15.47 -20.49 -9.28
C THR A 332 16.23 -19.20 -9.63
N ALA A 333 17.01 -19.20 -10.71
CA ALA A 333 17.76 -18.05 -11.19
C ALA A 333 16.89 -16.94 -11.82
N LEU A 334 15.56 -17.11 -11.94
CA LEU A 334 14.69 -16.14 -12.64
C LEU A 334 13.45 -15.68 -11.86
N ARG A 335 13.21 -16.16 -10.64
CA ARG A 335 11.96 -15.88 -9.89
C ARG A 335 12.06 -14.95 -8.68
N GLY A 336 13.20 -14.31 -8.43
CA GLY A 336 13.40 -13.49 -7.23
C GLY A 336 14.21 -12.23 -7.46
N PHE A 337 13.73 -11.30 -8.30
CA PHE A 337 14.44 -10.04 -8.53
C PHE A 337 14.62 -9.18 -7.26
N THR A 338 13.87 -9.44 -6.19
CA THR A 338 13.90 -8.65 -4.95
C THR A 338 14.35 -9.39 -3.70
N ARG A 339 14.73 -10.68 -3.76
CA ARG A 339 15.12 -11.38 -2.51
C ARG A 339 16.26 -12.40 -2.62
N ASP A 340 16.50 -13.00 -3.79
CA ASP A 340 17.38 -14.18 -3.88
C ASP A 340 18.73 -13.94 -4.58
N TYR A 341 19.04 -12.71 -5.02
CA TYR A 341 20.36 -12.40 -5.63
C TYR A 341 21.46 -12.05 -4.62
N LEU A 342 21.18 -12.06 -3.31
CA LEU A 342 22.11 -11.60 -2.27
C LEU A 342 22.87 -12.73 -1.55
N SER A 343 22.94 -13.94 -2.11
CA SER A 343 23.94 -14.89 -1.63
C SER A 343 25.34 -14.40 -2.05
N ALA A 344 26.32 -14.54 -1.16
CA ALA A 344 27.70 -14.14 -1.46
C ALA A 344 28.25 -14.83 -2.73
N ASP A 345 27.76 -16.03 -3.05
CA ASP A 345 28.13 -16.78 -4.25
C ASP A 345 27.55 -16.18 -5.54
N THR A 346 26.34 -15.61 -5.49
CA THR A 346 25.72 -14.93 -6.64
C THR A 346 26.42 -13.61 -6.96
N LEU A 347 26.81 -12.84 -5.93
CA LEU A 347 27.59 -11.60 -6.08
C LEU A 347 29.00 -11.85 -6.66
N ASN A 348 29.56 -13.03 -6.40
CA ASN A 348 30.83 -13.47 -6.93
C ASN A 348 30.73 -14.21 -8.28
N SER A 349 29.52 -14.30 -8.87
CA SER A 349 29.33 -14.93 -10.17
C SER A 349 30.08 -14.14 -11.26
N PRO A 350 30.95 -14.79 -12.07
CA PRO A 350 31.67 -14.13 -13.16
C PRO A 350 30.72 -13.41 -14.12
N THR A 351 29.55 -14.01 -14.40
CA THR A 351 28.54 -13.43 -15.31
C THR A 351 27.93 -12.15 -14.74
N LEU A 352 27.65 -12.11 -13.44
CA LEU A 352 27.11 -10.92 -12.78
C LEU A 352 28.17 -9.81 -12.73
N GLN A 353 29.42 -10.17 -12.43
CA GLN A 353 30.54 -9.23 -12.44
C GLN A 353 30.77 -8.65 -13.84
N THR A 354 30.72 -9.46 -14.91
CA THR A 354 30.83 -8.95 -16.29
C THR A 354 29.69 -7.96 -16.61
N GLN A 355 28.44 -8.28 -16.26
CA GLN A 355 27.30 -7.38 -16.48
C GLN A 355 27.40 -6.05 -15.72
N LEU A 356 28.02 -6.07 -14.53
CA LEU A 356 28.25 -4.86 -13.74
C LEU A 356 29.39 -3.99 -14.31
N ILE A 357 30.32 -4.56 -15.07
CA ILE A 357 31.50 -3.86 -15.60
C ILE A 357 31.31 -3.37 -17.04
N ASP A 358 30.48 -4.02 -17.85
CA ASP A 358 30.33 -3.66 -19.27
C ASP A 358 29.87 -2.21 -19.48
N PRO A 359 30.42 -1.47 -20.47
CA PRO A 359 29.94 -0.14 -20.80
C PRO A 359 28.45 -0.13 -21.12
N LEU A 360 27.75 0.88 -20.61
CA LEU A 360 26.31 1.00 -20.74
C LEU A 360 25.90 2.36 -21.31
N ASN A 361 25.10 2.33 -22.36
CA ASN A 361 24.48 3.49 -22.98
C ASN A 361 22.98 3.51 -22.63
N VAL A 362 22.54 4.38 -21.73
CA VAL A 362 21.13 4.48 -21.34
C VAL A 362 20.57 5.84 -21.75
N THR A 363 19.35 5.85 -22.29
CA THR A 363 18.63 7.09 -22.60
C THR A 363 17.40 7.20 -21.71
N PHE A 364 17.44 8.16 -20.80
CA PHE A 364 16.40 8.47 -19.83
C PHE A 364 15.38 9.41 -20.46
N VAL A 365 14.11 9.27 -20.08
CA VAL A 365 13.04 10.23 -20.40
C VAL A 365 12.35 10.62 -19.10
N ALA A 366 12.37 11.92 -18.78
CA ALA A 366 11.80 12.44 -17.55
C ALA A 366 11.25 13.87 -17.73
N ALA A 367 10.26 14.24 -16.91
CA ALA A 367 9.68 15.58 -16.89
C ALA A 367 10.44 16.57 -16.00
N GLU A 368 11.25 16.09 -15.06
CA GLU A 368 12.03 16.92 -14.14
C GLU A 368 13.37 16.27 -13.82
N CYS A 369 14.37 17.09 -13.48
CA CYS A 369 15.73 16.65 -13.18
C CYS A 369 16.45 17.75 -12.37
N SER A 370 17.08 17.36 -11.26
CA SER A 370 17.84 18.30 -10.42
C SER A 370 18.99 18.95 -11.21
N HIS A 371 19.38 20.16 -10.81
CA HIS A 371 20.26 21.08 -11.54
C HIS A 371 19.69 21.70 -12.83
N VAL A 372 18.47 21.33 -13.23
CA VAL A 372 17.76 21.96 -14.36
C VAL A 372 16.41 22.52 -13.92
N LEU A 373 15.52 21.66 -13.44
CA LEU A 373 14.20 22.03 -12.94
C LEU A 373 13.72 20.96 -11.96
N LYS A 374 13.42 21.37 -10.72
CA LYS A 374 12.98 20.50 -9.63
C LYS A 374 11.62 20.93 -9.11
N GLN A 375 10.64 20.03 -9.12
CA GLN A 375 9.34 20.23 -8.46
C GLN A 375 9.10 19.22 -7.33
N GLY A 376 9.66 18.01 -7.44
CA GLY A 376 9.54 16.98 -6.41
C GLY A 376 10.80 16.12 -6.24
N GLY A 377 10.59 14.95 -5.63
CA GLY A 377 11.65 13.96 -5.41
C GLY A 377 12.04 13.19 -6.68
N LEU A 378 11.22 13.22 -7.73
CA LEU A 378 11.52 12.60 -9.02
C LEU A 378 12.78 13.23 -9.63
N ALA A 379 12.90 14.56 -9.58
CA ALA A 379 14.06 15.29 -10.10
C ALA A 379 15.40 14.83 -9.47
N GLU A 380 15.42 14.61 -8.16
CA GLU A 380 16.59 14.11 -7.43
C GLU A 380 16.91 12.65 -7.81
N ALA A 381 15.88 11.81 -7.94
CA ALA A 381 16.07 10.42 -8.28
C ALA A 381 16.61 10.23 -9.70
N VAL A 382 16.06 10.97 -10.67
CA VAL A 382 16.49 10.95 -12.07
C VAL A 382 17.93 11.43 -12.19
N PHE A 383 18.26 12.59 -11.61
CA PHE A 383 19.63 13.10 -11.67
C PHE A 383 20.61 12.19 -10.93
N GLY A 384 20.26 11.76 -9.71
CA GLY A 384 21.11 10.91 -8.87
C GLY A 384 21.48 9.60 -9.55
N LEU A 385 20.50 8.89 -10.12
CA LEU A 385 20.76 7.66 -10.88
C LEU A 385 21.58 7.93 -12.15
N ALA A 386 21.21 8.94 -12.93
CA ALA A 386 21.89 9.26 -14.19
C ALA A 386 23.36 9.64 -13.94
N HIS A 387 23.61 10.51 -12.97
CA HIS A 387 24.95 10.93 -12.59
C HIS A 387 25.76 9.75 -12.03
N ALA A 388 25.18 8.96 -11.14
CA ALA A 388 25.87 7.83 -10.55
C ALA A 388 26.27 6.77 -11.58
N LEU A 389 25.42 6.49 -12.57
CA LEU A 389 25.76 5.66 -13.74
C LEU A 389 26.94 6.22 -14.53
N THR A 390 27.05 7.54 -14.73
CA THR A 390 28.22 8.15 -15.39
C THR A 390 29.50 8.02 -14.57
N GLN A 391 29.40 8.00 -13.25
CA GLN A 391 30.55 7.84 -12.36
C GLN A 391 31.04 6.39 -12.22
N GLN A 392 30.14 5.40 -12.35
CA GLN A 392 30.52 4.00 -12.17
C GLN A 392 31.50 3.49 -13.23
N HIS A 393 31.38 3.93 -14.48
CA HIS A 393 32.30 3.52 -15.54
C HIS A 393 32.53 4.66 -16.55
N PRO A 394 33.80 5.02 -16.87
CA PRO A 394 34.12 6.16 -17.74
C PRO A 394 33.52 6.09 -19.15
N GLU A 395 33.25 4.88 -19.64
CA GLU A 395 32.69 4.67 -20.98
C GLU A 395 31.15 4.69 -21.02
N ASN A 396 30.48 4.73 -19.86
CA ASN A 396 29.02 4.83 -19.82
C ASN A 396 28.56 6.13 -20.49
N LYS A 397 27.54 6.03 -21.34
CA LYS A 397 26.92 7.21 -21.98
C LYS A 397 25.48 7.31 -21.51
N VAL A 398 25.25 8.20 -20.56
CA VAL A 398 23.90 8.49 -20.06
C VAL A 398 23.36 9.73 -20.77
N ARG A 399 22.18 9.58 -21.35
CA ARG A 399 21.43 10.65 -22.02
C ARG A 399 20.12 10.89 -21.28
N LEU A 400 19.63 12.11 -21.27
CA LEU A 400 18.36 12.47 -20.65
C LEU A 400 17.56 13.37 -21.59
N ILE A 401 16.36 12.93 -21.97
CA ILE A 401 15.40 13.68 -22.78
C ILE A 401 14.38 14.34 -21.87
N MET A 402 14.17 15.65 -22.01
CA MET A 402 13.31 16.48 -21.16
C MET A 402 12.67 17.63 -21.95
N PRO A 403 11.50 18.17 -21.58
CA PRO A 403 11.00 19.40 -22.20
C PRO A 403 11.87 20.60 -21.87
N LEU A 404 12.01 21.53 -22.82
CA LEU A 404 12.58 22.85 -22.56
C LEU A 404 11.50 23.76 -21.96
N TYR A 405 11.43 23.82 -20.63
CA TYR A 405 10.50 24.69 -19.91
C TYR A 405 10.96 26.14 -19.89
N ASP A 406 10.00 27.06 -19.82
CA ASP A 406 10.24 28.50 -19.61
C ASP A 406 10.72 28.85 -18.19
N GLY A 407 10.54 27.94 -17.23
CA GLY A 407 11.08 28.08 -15.87
C GLY A 407 12.60 27.95 -15.77
N ILE A 408 13.29 27.51 -16.83
CA ILE A 408 14.76 27.52 -16.90
C ILE A 408 15.20 28.94 -17.23
N SER A 409 15.92 29.60 -16.31
CA SER A 409 16.34 31.00 -16.50
C SER A 409 17.31 31.15 -17.67
N ASP A 410 17.34 32.30 -18.33
CA ASP A 410 18.24 32.53 -19.46
C ASP A 410 19.72 32.54 -19.03
N GLU A 411 20.02 32.93 -17.79
CA GLU A 411 21.34 32.76 -17.20
C GLU A 411 21.70 31.28 -17.10
N LEU A 412 20.78 30.44 -16.61
CA LEU A 412 20.99 29.01 -16.52
C LEU A 412 21.14 28.40 -17.92
N LYS A 413 20.30 28.76 -18.90
CA LYS A 413 20.44 28.32 -20.30
C LYS A 413 21.82 28.68 -20.88
N THR A 414 22.32 29.87 -20.58
CA THR A 414 23.63 30.36 -21.02
C THR A 414 24.77 29.61 -20.31
N GLN A 415 24.67 29.43 -18.99
CA GLN A 415 25.62 28.65 -18.19
C GLN A 415 25.68 27.18 -18.64
N LEU A 416 24.52 26.61 -18.96
CA LEU A 416 24.37 25.28 -19.53
C LEU A 416 24.82 25.23 -20.99
N GLN A 417 25.15 26.34 -21.65
CA GLN A 417 25.63 26.36 -23.04
C GLN A 417 24.74 25.55 -24.00
N LEU A 418 23.41 25.72 -23.90
CA LEU A 418 22.47 24.99 -24.75
C LEU A 418 22.74 25.28 -26.23
N ARG A 419 22.80 24.21 -27.03
CA ARG A 419 23.01 24.31 -28.49
C ARG A 419 21.91 23.58 -29.22
N LYS A 420 21.27 24.26 -30.18
CA LYS A 420 20.37 23.59 -31.12
C LYS A 420 21.16 22.54 -31.89
N GLU A 421 20.65 21.32 -31.88
CA GLU A 421 21.24 20.20 -32.60
C GLU A 421 20.55 20.00 -33.94
N HIS A 422 19.24 19.82 -33.94
CA HIS A 422 18.42 19.65 -35.14
C HIS A 422 16.94 19.90 -34.82
N THR A 423 16.09 19.79 -35.85
CA THR A 423 14.62 19.85 -35.73
C THR A 423 14.06 18.50 -36.12
N LEU A 424 13.16 17.94 -35.30
CA LEU A 424 12.41 16.71 -35.57
C LEU A 424 10.93 17.03 -35.81
N PHE A 425 10.22 16.12 -36.47
CA PHE A 425 8.80 16.26 -36.76
C PHE A 425 7.97 15.24 -36.00
N GLN A 426 6.91 15.73 -35.38
CA GLN A 426 5.99 14.96 -34.55
C GLN A 426 4.86 14.34 -35.37
N SER A 427 4.03 13.52 -34.72
CA SER A 427 2.90 12.82 -35.36
C SER A 427 1.87 13.77 -35.98
N ASP A 428 1.70 14.96 -35.40
CA ASP A 428 0.82 16.03 -35.89
C ASP A 428 1.48 16.91 -36.97
N GLY A 429 2.72 16.59 -37.38
CA GLY A 429 3.51 17.40 -38.31
C GLY A 429 4.14 18.64 -37.67
N ALA A 430 3.96 18.87 -36.36
CA ALA A 430 4.60 19.98 -35.67
C ALA A 430 6.12 19.76 -35.59
N ALA A 431 6.87 20.85 -35.76
CA ALA A 431 8.31 20.86 -35.57
C ALA A 431 8.65 20.97 -34.07
N ALA A 432 9.54 20.10 -33.60
CA ALA A 432 10.18 20.21 -32.30
C ALA A 432 11.68 20.44 -32.48
N GLU A 433 12.21 21.46 -31.83
CA GLU A 433 13.63 21.76 -31.83
C GLU A 433 14.33 20.99 -30.71
N ILE A 434 15.41 20.29 -31.05
CA ILE A 434 16.21 19.54 -30.11
C ILE A 434 17.44 20.36 -29.75
N TRP A 435 17.56 20.66 -28.46
CA TRP A 435 18.69 21.38 -27.87
C TRP A 435 19.51 20.42 -27.04
N LYS A 436 20.83 20.60 -27.00
CA LYS A 436 21.71 19.72 -26.23
C LYS A 436 22.68 20.47 -25.33
N THR A 437 23.06 19.79 -24.25
CA THR A 437 24.15 20.17 -23.34
C THR A 437 24.67 18.96 -22.56
N THR A 438 25.73 19.14 -21.77
CA THR A 438 26.23 18.16 -20.81
C THR A 438 26.32 18.80 -19.43
N ILE A 439 25.71 18.16 -18.44
CA ILE A 439 25.67 18.61 -17.04
C ILE A 439 26.18 17.47 -16.18
N ASN A 440 27.29 17.69 -15.45
CA ASN A 440 27.88 16.69 -14.55
C ASN A 440 28.08 15.31 -15.23
N GLY A 441 28.53 15.30 -16.50
CA GLY A 441 28.76 14.09 -17.30
C GLY A 441 27.52 13.51 -18.00
N VAL A 442 26.30 13.93 -17.63
CA VAL A 442 25.04 13.48 -18.26
C VAL A 442 24.73 14.35 -19.48
N ARG A 443 24.40 13.73 -20.62
CA ARG A 443 24.05 14.46 -21.85
C ARG A 443 22.55 14.75 -21.90
N PHE A 444 22.18 16.02 -21.89
CA PHE A 444 20.79 16.44 -21.96
C PHE A 444 20.36 16.72 -23.39
N TYR A 445 19.14 16.31 -23.72
CA TYR A 445 18.39 16.63 -24.92
C TYR A 445 17.09 17.31 -24.50
N PHE A 446 16.99 18.61 -24.74
CA PHE A 446 15.79 19.38 -24.45
C PHE A 446 14.91 19.49 -25.70
N VAL A 447 13.63 19.22 -25.52
CA VAL A 447 12.61 19.33 -26.57
C VAL A 447 11.90 20.68 -26.44
N GLU A 448 11.99 21.52 -27.45
CA GLU A 448 11.23 22.77 -27.55
C GLU A 448 10.20 22.66 -28.68
N ARG A 449 8.98 23.15 -28.45
CA ARG A 449 7.95 23.28 -29.48
C ARG A 449 7.66 24.74 -29.77
N GLN A 450 7.42 25.06 -31.05
CA GLN A 450 7.11 26.43 -31.49
C GLN A 450 5.74 26.92 -31.03
N ASP A 451 4.80 26.01 -30.72
CA ASP A 451 3.45 26.34 -30.26
C ASP A 451 3.36 26.60 -28.76
N GLU A 452 4.50 26.72 -28.07
CA GLU A 452 4.60 27.05 -26.65
C GLU A 452 3.95 26.04 -25.70
N THR A 453 3.65 24.82 -26.15
CA THR A 453 3.01 23.75 -25.35
C THR A 453 3.73 23.47 -24.01
N PHE A 454 5.06 23.60 -23.97
CA PHE A 454 5.86 23.37 -22.77
C PHE A 454 5.97 24.58 -21.84
N ARG A 455 5.49 25.76 -22.25
CA ARG A 455 5.52 26.95 -21.39
C ARG A 455 4.51 26.82 -20.26
N THR A 456 4.90 27.32 -19.10
CA THR A 456 4.13 27.29 -17.85
C THR A 456 3.70 28.68 -17.40
N GLY A 457 4.24 29.74 -17.99
CA GLY A 457 4.00 31.12 -17.55
C GLY A 457 4.53 31.40 -16.14
N GLY A 458 5.58 30.67 -15.72
CA GLY A 458 6.14 30.74 -14.37
C GLY A 458 5.34 29.95 -13.30
N SER A 459 4.36 29.14 -13.71
CA SER A 459 3.63 28.23 -12.82
C SER A 459 4.29 26.84 -12.75
N SER A 460 3.79 25.95 -11.90
CA SER A 460 4.28 24.56 -11.84
C SER A 460 4.09 23.85 -13.19
N ILE A 461 5.02 22.96 -13.55
CA ILE A 461 4.88 22.09 -14.74
C ILE A 461 3.67 21.16 -14.64
N TYR A 462 3.11 21.00 -13.44
CA TYR A 462 1.90 20.22 -13.22
C TYR A 462 0.62 21.02 -13.45
N GLY A 463 0.67 22.36 -13.42
CA GLY A 463 -0.46 23.25 -13.69
C GLY A 463 -1.71 22.98 -12.84
N PRO A 464 -2.75 23.82 -12.95
CA PRO A 464 -4.06 23.54 -12.35
C PRO A 464 -5.02 22.83 -13.31
N ASP A 465 -4.69 22.79 -14.61
CA ASP A 465 -5.53 22.26 -15.67
C ASP A 465 -4.96 20.96 -16.23
N ASP A 466 -5.57 19.86 -15.84
CA ASP A 466 -5.24 18.51 -16.26
C ASP A 466 -5.31 18.33 -17.80
N VAL A 467 -6.11 19.13 -18.55
CA VAL A 467 -6.20 19.06 -20.02
C VAL A 467 -4.92 19.60 -20.64
N VAL A 468 -4.50 20.80 -20.21
CA VAL A 468 -3.24 21.41 -20.65
C VAL A 468 -2.06 20.53 -20.28
N GLN A 469 -2.08 19.98 -19.06
CA GLN A 469 -1.08 19.05 -18.58
C GLN A 469 -1.02 17.77 -19.44
N GLY A 470 -2.18 17.20 -19.77
CA GLY A 470 -2.29 16.01 -20.61
C GLY A 470 -1.74 16.22 -22.02
N GLU A 471 -2.13 17.31 -22.68
CA GLU A 471 -1.60 17.63 -24.02
C GLU A 471 -0.10 17.91 -23.97
N ARG A 472 0.38 18.60 -22.93
CA ARG A 472 1.81 18.87 -22.73
C ARG A 472 2.62 17.58 -22.72
N PHE A 473 2.25 16.62 -21.87
CA PHE A 473 3.01 15.39 -21.77
C PHE A 473 2.77 14.44 -22.95
N ALA A 474 1.65 14.55 -23.67
CA ALA A 474 1.44 13.84 -24.94
C ALA A 474 2.35 14.36 -26.05
N CYS A 475 2.45 15.67 -26.20
CA CYS A 475 3.40 16.30 -27.11
C CYS A 475 4.85 15.96 -26.74
N PHE A 476 5.17 15.91 -25.45
CA PHE A 476 6.49 15.51 -25.00
C PHE A 476 6.81 14.04 -25.31
N ALA A 477 5.92 13.12 -24.95
CA ALA A 477 6.10 11.69 -25.19
C ALA A 477 6.25 11.37 -26.69
N ASP A 478 5.49 12.05 -27.55
CA ASP A 478 5.60 11.90 -29.00
C ASP A 478 6.96 12.39 -29.54
N ALA A 479 7.40 13.58 -29.11
CA ALA A 479 8.72 14.09 -29.48
C ALA A 479 9.86 13.19 -28.96
N ALA A 480 9.75 12.73 -27.71
CA ALA A 480 10.73 11.83 -27.11
C ALA A 480 10.78 10.49 -27.84
N ALA A 481 9.64 9.91 -28.23
CA ALA A 481 9.60 8.67 -29.01
C ALA A 481 10.24 8.83 -30.39
N CYS A 482 9.99 9.96 -31.09
CA CYS A 482 10.68 10.27 -32.35
C CYS A 482 12.21 10.35 -32.16
N LEU A 483 12.67 11.08 -31.14
CA LEU A 483 14.11 11.21 -30.87
C LEU A 483 14.75 9.88 -30.44
N LEU A 484 14.05 9.07 -29.64
CA LEU A 484 14.52 7.74 -29.22
C LEU A 484 14.73 6.80 -30.41
N ARG A 485 13.85 6.86 -31.42
CA ARG A 485 14.02 6.11 -32.67
C ARG A 485 15.31 6.52 -33.41
N GLU A 486 15.62 7.82 -33.48
CA GLU A 486 16.86 8.31 -34.10
C GLU A 486 18.12 7.96 -33.29
N LEU A 487 17.97 7.79 -31.97
CA LEU A 487 19.05 7.43 -31.04
C LEU A 487 19.15 5.92 -30.78
N ALA A 488 18.37 5.09 -31.48
CA ALA A 488 18.25 3.66 -31.22
C ALA A 488 19.60 2.93 -31.36
N ASP A 489 20.40 3.28 -32.37
CA ASP A 489 21.74 2.74 -32.62
C ASP A 489 22.78 3.10 -31.54
N LYS A 490 22.46 4.05 -30.67
CA LYS A 490 23.33 4.63 -29.64
C LYS A 490 22.84 4.34 -28.22
N THR A 491 21.77 3.56 -28.08
CA THR A 491 21.05 3.33 -26.83
C THR A 491 20.93 1.83 -26.60
N ASP A 492 21.43 1.34 -25.48
CA ASP A 492 21.30 -0.07 -25.10
C ASP A 492 19.98 -0.30 -24.34
N VAL A 493 19.50 0.70 -23.59
CA VAL A 493 18.25 0.67 -22.82
C VAL A 493 17.57 2.03 -22.82
N ILE A 494 16.25 2.04 -23.00
CA ILE A 494 15.39 3.21 -22.82
C ILE A 494 14.82 3.16 -21.40
N HIS A 495 14.98 4.23 -20.63
CA HIS A 495 14.48 4.30 -19.25
C HIS A 495 13.46 5.43 -19.09
N LEU A 496 12.20 5.06 -18.93
CA LEU A 496 11.07 5.96 -18.77
C LEU A 496 10.77 6.20 -17.29
N HIS A 497 10.65 7.45 -16.88
CA HIS A 497 10.34 7.82 -15.49
C HIS A 497 8.95 8.48 -15.36
N ASP A 498 8.10 7.84 -14.55
CA ASP A 498 6.73 8.26 -14.22
C ASP A 498 5.77 8.42 -15.41
N TRP A 499 4.52 8.72 -15.08
CA TRP A 499 3.42 8.84 -16.02
C TRP A 499 3.67 9.84 -17.17
N HIS A 500 4.50 10.87 -16.95
CA HIS A 500 4.87 11.86 -17.97
C HIS A 500 5.57 11.23 -19.17
N ALA A 501 6.38 10.19 -18.94
CA ALA A 501 7.13 9.46 -19.95
C ALA A 501 6.43 8.14 -20.35
N ALA A 502 5.39 7.71 -19.61
CA ALA A 502 4.72 6.44 -19.83
C ALA A 502 4.16 6.30 -21.26
N GLY A 503 3.64 7.39 -21.83
CA GLY A 503 3.13 7.42 -23.20
C GLY A 503 4.16 7.12 -24.30
N VAL A 504 5.45 7.18 -24.01
CA VAL A 504 6.52 6.83 -24.97
C VAL A 504 6.45 5.33 -25.34
N ALA A 505 6.20 4.46 -24.37
CA ALA A 505 6.15 3.01 -24.60
C ALA A 505 5.08 2.57 -25.63
N PRO A 506 3.81 2.99 -25.53
CA PRO A 506 2.81 2.66 -26.55
C PRO A 506 3.12 3.29 -27.91
N ILE A 507 3.70 4.50 -27.97
CA ILE A 507 4.10 5.12 -29.25
C ILE A 507 5.19 4.29 -29.93
N LEU A 508 6.24 3.88 -29.21
CA LEU A 508 7.30 3.02 -29.74
C LEU A 508 6.73 1.70 -30.27
N LYS A 509 5.85 1.06 -29.51
CA LYS A 509 5.27 -0.24 -29.87
C LYS A 509 4.30 -0.16 -31.06
N THR A 510 3.53 0.93 -31.20
CA THR A 510 2.46 1.04 -32.19
C THR A 510 2.91 1.78 -33.45
N ARG A 511 3.43 2.99 -33.32
CA ARG A 511 3.81 3.85 -34.45
C ARG A 511 5.11 3.39 -35.10
N PHE A 512 6.04 2.87 -34.30
CA PHE A 512 7.30 2.30 -34.77
C PHE A 512 7.29 0.77 -34.65
N ALA A 513 6.13 0.15 -34.89
CA ALA A 513 5.90 -1.29 -34.71
C ALA A 513 6.88 -2.17 -35.49
N ASP A 514 7.28 -1.78 -36.70
CA ASP A 514 8.23 -2.56 -37.50
C ASP A 514 9.62 -2.52 -36.85
N ASP A 515 10.13 -1.34 -36.51
CA ASP A 515 11.40 -1.19 -35.79
C ASP A 515 11.35 -1.90 -34.42
N TRP A 516 10.20 -1.92 -33.75
CA TRP A 516 10.00 -2.64 -32.49
C TRP A 516 10.04 -4.17 -32.67
N LYS A 517 9.34 -4.71 -33.68
CA LYS A 517 9.29 -6.14 -33.99
C LYS A 517 10.64 -6.68 -34.47
N GLU A 518 11.37 -5.86 -35.21
CA GLU A 518 12.71 -6.21 -35.71
C GLU A 518 13.82 -6.03 -34.66
N GLY A 519 13.49 -5.69 -33.41
CA GLY A 519 14.46 -5.51 -32.34
C GLY A 519 15.35 -4.27 -32.49
N ARG A 520 15.01 -3.35 -33.41
CA ARG A 520 15.76 -2.10 -33.60
C ARG A 520 15.49 -1.09 -32.49
N ILE A 521 14.31 -1.13 -31.88
CA ILE A 521 14.01 -0.33 -30.68
C ILE A 521 14.60 -1.04 -29.44
N PRO A 522 15.48 -0.37 -28.67
CA PRO A 522 16.07 -0.95 -27.47
C PRO A 522 15.02 -1.33 -26.42
N PRO A 523 15.34 -2.25 -25.49
CA PRO A 523 14.45 -2.61 -24.40
C PRO A 523 14.02 -1.40 -23.56
N VAL A 524 12.77 -1.44 -23.09
CA VAL A 524 12.17 -0.37 -22.29
C VAL A 524 12.14 -0.77 -20.82
N VAL A 525 12.71 0.06 -19.96
CA VAL A 525 12.54 0.01 -18.51
C VAL A 525 11.64 1.16 -18.08
N PHE A 526 10.64 0.89 -17.24
CA PHE A 526 9.74 1.88 -16.69
C PHE A 526 9.90 1.96 -15.17
N THR A 527 10.19 3.15 -14.63
CA THR A 527 10.15 3.41 -13.19
C THR A 527 8.92 4.23 -12.85
N PHE A 528 8.15 3.77 -11.87
CA PHE A 528 7.17 4.62 -11.20
C PHE A 528 7.65 5.01 -9.80
N HIS A 529 7.63 6.31 -9.51
CA HIS A 529 8.02 6.88 -8.22
C HIS A 529 6.83 7.09 -7.29
N ASN A 530 5.62 7.07 -7.86
CA ASN A 530 4.36 7.12 -7.13
C ASN A 530 3.29 6.40 -7.95
N ASN A 531 2.37 5.69 -7.30
CA ASN A 531 1.28 4.97 -7.95
C ASN A 531 -0.10 5.59 -7.62
N ASN A 532 -0.18 6.70 -6.90
CA ASN A 532 -1.46 7.40 -6.68
C ASN A 532 -2.14 7.74 -8.00
N ARG A 533 -3.49 7.74 -8.04
CA ARG A 533 -4.25 8.00 -9.30
C ARG A 533 -3.84 9.30 -10.00
N ALA A 534 -3.58 10.36 -9.23
CA ALA A 534 -3.10 11.64 -9.78
C ALA A 534 -1.69 11.56 -10.41
N ALA A 535 -0.90 10.55 -10.04
CA ALA A 535 0.43 10.27 -10.56
C ALA A 535 0.45 9.15 -11.63
N GLN A 536 -0.71 8.79 -12.18
CA GLN A 536 -0.83 7.79 -13.25
C GLN A 536 -1.09 8.40 -14.64
N GLY A 537 -1.34 9.71 -14.73
CA GLY A 537 -1.70 10.35 -15.99
C GLY A 537 -3.00 9.78 -16.58
N VAL A 538 -4.03 9.60 -15.76
CA VAL A 538 -5.33 9.09 -16.20
C VAL A 538 -6.13 10.21 -16.90
N TYR A 539 -6.55 9.96 -18.13
CA TYR A 539 -7.29 10.90 -18.97
C TYR A 539 -8.74 10.42 -19.16
N ASP A 540 -9.65 10.82 -18.27
CA ASP A 540 -11.03 10.31 -18.24
C ASP A 540 -12.05 11.17 -19.04
N TYR A 541 -11.61 12.15 -19.85
CA TYR A 541 -12.50 13.15 -20.48
C TYR A 541 -12.40 13.20 -22.02
N PRO A 542 -13.54 13.32 -22.75
CA PRO A 542 -13.57 13.35 -24.22
C PRO A 542 -12.74 14.47 -24.87
N GLU A 543 -12.60 15.61 -24.19
CA GLU A 543 -11.86 16.78 -24.66
C GLU A 543 -10.35 16.50 -24.86
N ARG A 544 -9.84 15.36 -24.33
CA ARG A 544 -8.44 14.92 -24.44
C ARG A 544 -8.20 13.81 -25.47
N LEU A 545 -9.19 13.52 -26.32
CA LEU A 545 -9.05 12.55 -27.42
C LEU A 545 -7.85 12.86 -28.34
N ARG A 546 -7.52 14.14 -28.56
CA ARG A 546 -6.36 14.54 -29.35
C ARG A 546 -5.04 14.05 -28.72
N SER A 547 -4.88 14.23 -27.42
CA SER A 547 -3.71 13.74 -26.67
C SER A 547 -3.64 12.22 -26.72
N LEU A 548 -4.78 11.54 -26.55
CA LEU A 548 -4.85 10.07 -26.58
C LEU A 548 -4.53 9.45 -27.94
N GLN A 549 -5.00 10.09 -29.02
CA GLN A 549 -4.70 9.67 -30.40
C GLN A 549 -3.19 9.67 -30.70
N ARG A 550 -2.41 10.58 -30.09
CA ARG A 550 -0.94 10.60 -30.24
C ARG A 550 -0.28 9.33 -29.72
N TYR A 551 -0.89 8.64 -28.76
CA TYR A 551 -0.40 7.37 -28.21
C TYR A 551 -0.89 6.14 -28.98
N GLY A 552 -1.67 6.31 -30.06
CA GLY A 552 -2.31 5.21 -30.77
C GLY A 552 -3.52 4.61 -30.04
N VAL A 553 -4.09 5.34 -29.07
CA VAL A 553 -5.27 4.92 -28.31
C VAL A 553 -6.53 5.50 -28.98
N ALA A 554 -7.44 4.64 -29.42
CA ALA A 554 -8.67 5.03 -30.11
C ALA A 554 -9.84 5.34 -29.16
N ASP A 555 -9.85 4.73 -27.97
CA ASP A 555 -10.94 4.86 -27.01
C ASP A 555 -10.58 5.92 -25.95
N GLY A 556 -11.52 6.82 -25.65
CA GLY A 556 -11.31 8.02 -24.82
C GLY A 556 -10.99 7.78 -23.33
N HIS A 557 -10.62 6.55 -22.95
CA HIS A 557 -10.26 6.15 -21.59
C HIS A 557 -9.01 5.27 -21.65
N SER A 558 -7.85 5.84 -21.34
CA SER A 558 -6.62 5.05 -21.19
C SER A 558 -5.77 5.54 -20.04
N ASN A 559 -5.20 4.57 -19.33
CA ASN A 559 -4.23 4.76 -18.28
C ASN A 559 -2.85 4.41 -18.86
N LEU A 560 -2.11 5.43 -19.31
CA LEU A 560 -0.81 5.21 -19.98
C LEU A 560 0.23 4.59 -19.05
N PHE A 561 0.12 4.84 -17.75
CA PHE A 561 0.95 4.20 -16.74
C PHE A 561 0.76 2.68 -16.76
N VAL A 562 -0.49 2.20 -16.85
CA VAL A 562 -0.82 0.78 -17.02
C VAL A 562 -0.27 0.22 -18.33
N GLU A 563 -0.38 0.97 -19.42
CA GLU A 563 0.18 0.52 -20.72
C GLU A 563 1.70 0.42 -20.67
N ALA A 564 2.39 1.37 -20.04
CA ALA A 564 3.84 1.31 -19.83
C ALA A 564 4.25 0.09 -18.99
N LEU A 565 3.52 -0.22 -17.90
CA LEU A 565 3.75 -1.43 -17.10
C LEU A 565 3.63 -2.71 -17.92
N ARG A 566 2.66 -2.77 -18.83
CA ARG A 566 2.42 -3.94 -19.70
C ARG A 566 3.49 -4.10 -20.77
N ILE A 567 3.93 -2.99 -21.37
CA ILE A 567 4.86 -2.97 -22.51
C ILE A 567 6.31 -3.14 -22.08
N ALA A 568 6.70 -2.60 -20.93
CA ALA A 568 8.09 -2.58 -20.50
C ALA A 568 8.71 -3.99 -20.36
N ASP A 569 10.00 -4.07 -20.70
CA ASP A 569 10.85 -5.25 -20.52
C ASP A 569 11.39 -5.34 -19.07
N GLY A 570 11.40 -4.21 -18.35
CA GLY A 570 11.65 -4.15 -16.91
C GLY A 570 10.80 -3.06 -16.24
N VAL A 571 10.31 -3.34 -15.05
CA VAL A 571 9.53 -2.40 -14.23
C VAL A 571 10.26 -2.19 -12.92
N THR A 572 10.45 -0.95 -12.53
CA THR A 572 11.05 -0.61 -11.23
C THR A 572 10.19 0.35 -10.44
N THR A 573 10.38 0.33 -9.13
CA THR A 573 9.91 1.38 -8.24
C THR A 573 10.93 1.67 -7.16
N VAL A 574 10.69 2.68 -6.36
CA VAL A 574 11.70 3.36 -5.54
C VAL A 574 11.92 2.77 -4.15
N SER A 575 11.35 1.60 -3.86
CA SER A 575 11.67 0.76 -2.70
C SER A 575 11.08 -0.65 -2.85
N GLU A 576 11.65 -1.63 -2.13
CA GLU A 576 11.22 -3.03 -2.10
C GLU A 576 9.86 -3.16 -1.40
N THR A 577 9.69 -2.52 -0.23
CA THR A 577 8.40 -2.49 0.45
C THR A 577 7.33 -1.81 -0.40
N PHE A 578 7.65 -0.71 -1.11
CA PHE A 578 6.66 -0.05 -1.96
C PHE A 578 6.25 -0.90 -3.17
N ALA A 579 7.17 -1.70 -3.72
CA ALA A 579 6.84 -2.67 -4.77
C ALA A 579 5.82 -3.71 -4.29
N LEU A 580 5.92 -4.15 -3.03
CA LEU A 580 4.96 -5.05 -2.39
C LEU A 580 3.64 -4.35 -2.07
N GLU A 581 3.70 -3.13 -1.55
CA GLU A 581 2.51 -2.32 -1.25
C GLU A 581 1.70 -2.03 -2.52
N SER A 582 2.37 -1.72 -3.64
CA SER A 582 1.74 -1.46 -4.94
C SER A 582 0.98 -2.66 -5.50
N GLN A 583 1.25 -3.87 -5.02
CA GLN A 583 0.55 -5.11 -5.40
C GLN A 583 -0.73 -5.34 -4.59
N ARG A 584 -0.93 -4.59 -3.51
CA ARG A 584 -2.10 -4.74 -2.62
C ARG A 584 -3.31 -3.98 -3.17
N PRO A 585 -4.55 -4.47 -2.95
CA PRO A 585 -5.76 -3.76 -3.39
C PRO A 585 -5.93 -2.36 -2.79
N ASP A 586 -5.54 -2.18 -1.52
CA ASP A 586 -5.74 -0.93 -0.78
C ASP A 586 -4.67 0.13 -1.06
N LEU A 587 -3.46 -0.29 -1.46
CA LEU A 587 -2.30 0.59 -1.71
C LEU A 587 -1.87 0.64 -3.18
N GLY A 588 -2.37 -0.27 -4.01
CA GLY A 588 -2.07 -0.33 -5.44
C GLY A 588 -2.82 0.68 -6.29
N ALA A 589 -3.73 1.48 -5.71
CA ALA A 589 -4.39 2.61 -6.35
C ALA A 589 -4.89 2.34 -7.80
N SER A 590 -5.54 1.19 -8.03
CA SER A 590 -6.05 0.69 -9.33
C SER A 590 -5.02 0.17 -10.36
N VAL A 591 -3.72 0.15 -10.05
CA VAL A 591 -2.68 -0.49 -10.89
C VAL A 591 -2.21 -1.85 -10.36
N GLN A 592 -2.80 -2.32 -9.26
CA GLN A 592 -2.39 -3.53 -8.55
C GLN A 592 -2.33 -4.77 -9.45
N SER A 593 -3.25 -4.93 -10.39
CA SER A 593 -3.33 -6.10 -11.28
C SER A 593 -2.12 -6.17 -12.19
N GLU A 594 -1.73 -5.03 -12.77
CA GLU A 594 -0.61 -4.89 -13.68
C GLU A 594 0.72 -4.99 -12.97
N VAL A 595 0.83 -4.41 -11.76
CA VAL A 595 2.03 -4.57 -10.92
C VAL A 595 2.20 -6.04 -10.52
N ASN A 596 1.12 -6.73 -10.13
CA ASN A 596 1.14 -8.18 -9.88
C ASN A 596 1.54 -8.98 -11.13
N ALA A 597 1.03 -8.61 -12.31
CA ALA A 597 1.41 -9.25 -13.56
C ALA A 597 2.90 -9.04 -13.89
N ALA A 598 3.42 -7.82 -13.72
CA ALA A 598 4.84 -7.54 -13.88
C ALA A 598 5.70 -8.34 -12.89
N ALA A 599 5.27 -8.46 -11.64
CA ALA A 599 5.94 -9.28 -10.63
C ALA A 599 5.94 -10.77 -11.01
N ALA A 600 4.80 -11.32 -11.42
CA ALA A 600 4.66 -12.71 -11.85
C ALA A 600 5.51 -13.04 -13.09
N GLN A 601 5.76 -12.05 -13.96
CA GLN A 601 6.66 -12.16 -15.11
C GLN A 601 8.15 -11.94 -14.74
N GLY A 602 8.45 -11.71 -13.46
CA GLY A 602 9.80 -11.40 -12.97
C GLY A 602 10.33 -10.04 -13.42
N LYS A 603 9.47 -9.15 -13.92
CA LYS A 603 9.85 -7.82 -14.45
C LYS A 603 9.92 -6.74 -13.39
N LEU A 604 9.24 -6.91 -12.25
CA LEU A 604 9.16 -5.90 -11.18
C LEU A 604 10.37 -5.99 -10.24
N ALA A 605 11.02 -4.85 -9.99
CA ALA A 605 12.01 -4.70 -8.93
C ALA A 605 11.77 -3.42 -8.11
N GLY A 606 11.74 -3.54 -6.78
CA GLY A 606 11.84 -2.38 -5.89
C GLY A 606 13.30 -2.07 -5.62
N ILE A 607 13.73 -0.84 -5.88
CA ILE A 607 15.10 -0.38 -5.66
C ILE A 607 15.03 0.90 -4.85
N LEU A 608 15.46 0.83 -3.59
CA LEU A 608 15.56 2.01 -2.73
C LEU A 608 16.43 3.07 -3.39
N ASN A 609 15.91 4.30 -3.54
CA ASN A 609 16.70 5.38 -4.12
C ASN A 609 17.93 5.69 -3.26
N GLY A 610 19.03 6.04 -3.93
CA GLY A 610 20.16 6.65 -3.25
C GLY A 610 19.82 8.07 -2.79
N SER A 611 20.48 8.51 -1.72
CA SER A 611 20.49 9.91 -1.31
C SER A 611 21.67 10.66 -1.94
N ASN A 612 21.60 12.00 -1.93
CA ASN A 612 22.75 12.85 -2.23
C ASN A 612 23.36 13.33 -0.90
N PRO A 613 24.41 12.65 -0.38
CA PRO A 613 24.97 12.98 0.93
C PRO A 613 25.79 14.27 0.93
N GLN A 614 25.93 14.96 -0.20
CA GLN A 614 26.61 16.28 -0.25
C GLN A 614 25.64 17.43 -0.02
N LEU A 615 24.35 17.22 -0.25
CA LEU A 615 23.34 18.26 -0.09
C LEU A 615 23.00 18.43 1.39
N TRP A 616 23.09 19.65 1.92
CA TRP A 616 22.78 19.96 3.32
C TRP A 616 23.56 19.10 4.32
N ASN A 617 24.81 18.75 4.00
CA ASN A 617 25.66 17.95 4.86
C ASN A 617 26.38 18.85 5.88
N PRO A 618 26.13 18.72 7.18
CA PRO A 618 26.77 19.58 8.19
C PRO A 618 28.29 19.45 8.21
N GLU A 619 28.90 18.38 7.71
CA GLU A 619 30.36 18.26 7.69
C GLU A 619 31.01 19.05 6.53
N THR A 620 30.36 19.08 5.36
CA THR A 620 30.99 19.54 4.11
C THR A 620 30.32 20.75 3.47
N ASP A 621 29.08 21.06 3.82
CA ASP A 621 28.32 22.15 3.21
C ASP A 621 28.75 23.51 3.77
N ALA A 622 29.42 24.29 2.93
CA ALA A 622 29.86 25.63 3.28
C ALA A 622 28.69 26.56 3.66
N GLN A 623 27.50 26.36 3.11
CA GLN A 623 26.35 27.20 3.45
C GLN A 623 25.81 26.92 4.85
N LEU A 624 26.03 25.71 5.40
CA LEU A 624 25.69 25.39 6.79
C LEU A 624 26.72 25.94 7.77
N ARG A 625 28.01 25.90 7.42
CA ARG A 625 29.07 26.55 8.20
C ARG A 625 28.86 28.06 8.28
N ASP A 626 28.50 28.66 7.14
CA ASP A 626 28.34 30.10 6.99
C ASP A 626 26.85 30.50 7.14
N TRP A 627 26.04 29.74 7.91
CA TRP A 627 24.62 30.02 8.10
C TRP A 627 24.42 31.37 8.80
N ILE A 628 23.43 32.15 8.36
CA ILE A 628 23.19 33.50 8.88
C ILE A 628 21.75 33.61 9.37
N ASP A 629 21.57 34.12 10.60
CA ASP A 629 20.26 34.46 11.12
C ASP A 629 19.63 35.53 10.21
N PRO A 630 18.47 35.22 9.63
CA PRO A 630 17.73 36.10 8.77
C PRO A 630 17.59 37.56 9.16
N THR A 631 17.36 37.77 10.43
CA THR A 631 16.80 39.01 10.94
C THR A 631 17.84 39.75 11.75
N THR A 632 18.71 39.01 12.44
CA THR A 632 19.78 39.60 13.24
C THR A 632 21.08 39.73 12.45
N GLY A 633 21.24 38.98 11.34
CA GLY A 633 22.48 38.93 10.56
C GLY A 633 23.62 38.21 11.27
N ALA A 634 23.34 37.54 12.41
CA ALA A 634 24.35 36.81 13.17
C ALA A 634 24.76 35.53 12.44
N ALA A 635 26.07 35.29 12.35
CA ALA A 635 26.58 34.01 11.84
C ALA A 635 26.39 32.90 12.88
N ILE A 636 25.92 31.75 12.43
CA ILE A 636 25.68 30.54 13.22
C ILE A 636 26.37 29.38 12.51
N ASP A 637 27.43 28.85 13.10
CA ASP A 637 28.12 27.69 12.53
C ASP A 637 27.34 26.41 12.82
N LEU A 638 26.72 25.83 11.78
CA LEU A 638 26.04 24.54 11.88
C LEU A 638 26.91 23.36 11.45
N SER A 639 28.23 23.58 11.27
CA SER A 639 29.12 22.56 10.77
C SER A 639 29.60 21.59 11.85
N TYR A 640 29.45 20.30 11.59
CA TYR A 640 29.96 19.21 12.40
C TYR A 640 29.90 17.90 11.62
N GLY A 641 30.79 16.97 11.97
CA GLY A 641 30.85 15.64 11.35
C GLY A 641 30.96 14.52 12.38
N PRO A 642 30.97 13.27 11.92
CA PRO A 642 31.13 12.09 12.77
C PRO A 642 32.41 12.10 13.62
N GLN A 643 33.41 12.90 13.23
CA GLN A 643 34.69 13.04 13.93
C GLN A 643 34.63 14.03 15.10
N CYS A 644 33.53 14.78 15.26
CA CYS A 644 33.36 15.80 16.29
C CYS A 644 32.66 15.24 17.53
N SER A 645 32.76 15.95 18.66
CA SER A 645 31.85 15.72 19.81
C SER A 645 30.46 16.25 19.46
N ILE A 646 29.60 15.38 18.94
CA ILE A 646 28.23 15.72 18.52
C ILE A 646 27.42 16.36 19.67
N PRO A 647 27.45 15.84 20.92
CA PRO A 647 26.71 16.46 22.02
C PRO A 647 27.18 17.89 22.33
N ALA A 648 28.49 18.15 22.27
CA ALA A 648 29.02 19.49 22.51
C ALA A 648 28.59 20.48 21.42
N GLN A 649 28.65 20.08 20.16
CA GLN A 649 28.19 20.92 19.05
C GLN A 649 26.68 21.17 19.12
N ARG A 650 25.88 20.13 19.38
CA ARG A 650 24.43 20.26 19.55
C ARG A 650 24.07 21.19 20.72
N HIS A 651 24.85 21.21 21.80
CA HIS A 651 24.67 22.15 22.91
C HIS A 651 24.89 23.62 22.49
N VAL A 652 25.93 23.89 21.70
CA VAL A 652 26.19 25.23 21.13
C VAL A 652 25.03 25.66 20.22
N ILE A 653 24.63 24.77 19.31
CA ILE A 653 23.53 25.01 18.35
C ILE A 653 22.20 25.23 19.08
N ARG A 654 21.92 24.50 20.16
CA ARG A 654 20.74 24.72 21.00
C ARG A 654 20.76 26.07 21.69
N SER A 655 21.93 26.55 22.14
CA SER A 655 22.06 27.88 22.73
C SER A 655 21.80 28.99 21.70
N GLN A 656 22.22 28.77 20.46
CA GLN A 656 21.92 29.66 19.33
C GLN A 656 20.43 29.61 18.97
N LEU A 657 19.81 28.43 18.93
CA LEU A 657 18.37 28.29 18.74
C LEU A 657 17.56 28.96 19.88
N GLN A 658 18.04 28.90 21.13
CA GLN A 658 17.41 29.62 22.25
C GLN A 658 17.42 31.13 22.02
N SER A 659 18.53 31.66 21.53
CA SER A 659 18.68 33.08 21.18
C SER A 659 17.74 33.45 20.02
N PHE A 660 17.69 32.61 18.99
CA PHE A 660 16.77 32.74 17.86
C PHE A 660 15.30 32.78 18.34
N LEU A 661 14.88 31.84 19.18
CA LEU A 661 13.52 31.77 19.73
C LEU A 661 13.17 33.01 20.56
N SER A 662 14.12 33.55 21.31
CA SER A 662 13.89 34.75 22.14
C SER A 662 13.58 36.00 21.33
N VAL A 663 14.06 36.06 20.08
CA VAL A 663 13.80 37.17 19.14
C VAL A 663 12.56 36.87 18.28
N HIS A 664 12.50 35.69 17.68
CA HIS A 664 11.54 35.36 16.62
C HIS A 664 10.24 34.74 17.10
N ALA A 665 10.30 34.08 18.26
CA ALA A 665 9.15 33.37 18.82
C ALA A 665 9.14 33.46 20.36
N PRO A 666 9.14 34.67 20.96
CA PRO A 666 9.27 34.87 22.41
C PRO A 666 8.09 34.31 23.22
N HIS A 667 7.02 33.87 22.56
CA HIS A 667 5.87 33.19 23.14
C HIS A 667 6.04 31.67 23.22
N VAL A 668 7.00 31.10 22.48
CA VAL A 668 7.31 29.67 22.51
C VAL A 668 7.98 29.33 23.83
N ARG A 669 7.56 28.21 24.42
CA ARG A 669 8.05 27.70 25.71
C ARG A 669 8.61 26.31 25.49
N ILE A 670 9.84 26.25 25.01
CA ILE A 670 10.61 25.02 24.80
C ILE A 670 11.87 25.09 25.67
N ASP A 671 12.23 23.96 26.26
CA ASP A 671 13.41 23.74 27.07
C ASP A 671 14.38 22.86 26.27
N LEU A 672 15.33 23.50 25.61
CA LEU A 672 16.26 22.84 24.68
C LEU A 672 17.25 21.90 25.38
N SER A 673 17.26 21.82 26.72
CA SER A 673 18.02 20.79 27.44
C SER A 673 17.38 19.39 27.35
N LYS A 674 16.09 19.32 27.02
CA LYS A 674 15.33 18.07 26.90
C LYS A 674 15.51 17.41 25.53
N PRO A 675 15.21 16.10 25.40
CA PRO A 675 15.18 15.45 24.09
C PRO A 675 14.19 16.13 23.14
N LEU A 676 14.61 16.37 21.90
CA LEU A 676 13.80 17.06 20.89
C LEU A 676 13.46 16.13 19.73
N ILE A 677 12.16 16.02 19.43
CA ILE A 677 11.63 15.33 18.26
C ILE A 677 11.24 16.39 17.22
N THR A 678 11.74 16.25 15.99
CA THR A 678 11.47 17.19 14.90
C THR A 678 10.70 16.57 13.74
N TYR A 679 9.78 17.34 13.17
CA TYR A 679 9.21 17.09 11.86
C TYR A 679 9.62 18.22 10.91
N VAL A 680 10.17 17.88 9.74
CA VAL A 680 10.40 18.84 8.66
C VAL A 680 9.87 18.27 7.34
N GLY A 681 8.85 18.89 6.77
CA GLY A 681 8.21 18.40 5.55
C GLY A 681 7.03 19.24 5.10
N ARG A 682 6.22 18.74 4.17
CA ARG A 682 4.97 19.41 3.76
C ARG A 682 3.88 19.18 4.79
N TYR A 683 3.00 20.15 5.02
CA TYR A 683 1.80 20.00 5.83
C TYR A 683 0.64 19.46 5.00
N ASP A 684 0.86 18.26 4.44
CA ASP A 684 -0.14 17.46 3.74
C ASP A 684 -0.78 16.51 4.76
N ALA A 685 -2.06 16.74 5.07
CA ALA A 685 -2.76 15.98 6.10
C ALA A 685 -2.88 14.48 5.79
N TYR A 686 -2.91 14.11 4.50
CA TYR A 686 -3.17 12.75 4.04
C TYR A 686 -1.86 11.99 3.83
N GLN A 687 -0.96 12.49 2.97
CA GLN A 687 0.28 11.76 2.66
C GLN A 687 1.24 11.76 3.85
N LYS A 688 1.44 12.92 4.49
CA LYS A 688 2.45 13.11 5.54
C LYS A 688 1.92 12.86 6.95
N GLY A 689 0.67 12.40 7.05
CA GLY A 689 0.11 11.81 8.26
C GLY A 689 0.07 12.74 9.48
N LEU A 690 -0.26 14.02 9.27
CA LEU A 690 -0.36 15.02 10.36
C LEU A 690 -1.34 14.61 11.47
N ASP A 691 -2.30 13.72 11.18
CA ASP A 691 -3.17 13.12 12.19
C ASP A 691 -2.40 12.39 13.31
N MET A 692 -1.18 11.92 13.02
CA MET A 692 -0.30 11.24 13.96
C MET A 692 0.56 12.19 14.80
N PHE A 693 0.50 13.51 14.56
CA PHE A 693 1.22 14.47 15.41
C PHE A 693 0.67 14.48 16.83
N GLU A 694 -0.65 14.42 16.99
CA GLU A 694 -1.27 14.43 18.32
C GLU A 694 -0.79 13.27 19.21
N PRO A 695 -0.88 11.99 18.81
CA PRO A 695 -0.36 10.89 19.63
C PRO A 695 1.16 10.99 19.87
N ALA A 696 1.93 11.44 18.87
CA ALA A 696 3.37 11.61 19.05
C ALA A 696 3.73 12.71 20.07
N ILE A 697 3.03 13.85 20.02
CA ILE A 697 3.19 14.95 20.98
C ILE A 697 2.79 14.49 22.39
N GLU A 698 1.67 13.77 22.52
CA GLU A 698 1.22 13.24 23.81
C GLU A 698 2.28 12.31 24.44
N ALA A 699 2.82 11.38 23.65
CA ALA A 699 3.87 10.48 24.12
C ALA A 699 5.19 11.23 24.40
N ALA A 700 5.57 12.20 23.57
CA ALA A 700 6.80 12.98 23.77
C ALA A 700 6.77 13.74 25.10
N LEU A 701 5.70 14.50 25.34
CA LEU A 701 5.54 15.31 26.56
C LEU A 701 5.41 14.44 27.81
N ALA A 702 4.72 13.30 27.73
CA ALA A 702 4.58 12.36 28.84
C ALA A 702 5.93 11.77 29.29
N ASN A 703 6.91 11.71 28.37
CA ASN A 703 8.24 11.15 28.61
C ASN A 703 9.34 12.21 28.70
N GLY A 704 8.96 13.46 29.00
CA GLY A 704 9.92 14.54 29.24
C GLY A 704 10.65 15.04 27.99
N ALA A 705 10.23 14.65 26.79
CA ALA A 705 10.70 15.20 25.53
C ALA A 705 9.81 16.36 25.04
N GLN A 706 10.23 17.03 23.97
CA GLN A 706 9.51 18.13 23.34
C GLN A 706 9.45 17.95 21.82
N PHE A 707 8.52 18.65 21.17
CA PHE A 707 8.19 18.45 19.76
C PHE A 707 8.30 19.76 18.96
N ILE A 708 9.05 19.73 17.86
CA ILE A 708 9.19 20.87 16.94
C ILE A 708 8.69 20.41 15.57
N ALA A 709 7.73 21.12 14.99
CA ALA A 709 7.21 20.82 13.66
C ALA A 709 7.47 22.00 12.74
N MET A 710 7.89 21.70 11.51
CA MET A 710 8.10 22.70 10.48
C MET A 710 7.58 22.20 9.13
N GLY A 711 6.86 23.07 8.43
CA GLY A 711 6.39 22.75 7.10
C GLY A 711 5.66 23.86 6.37
N SER A 712 5.35 23.58 5.12
CA SER A 712 4.62 24.44 4.17
C SER A 712 3.60 23.65 3.37
N GLN A 713 2.89 24.34 2.47
CA GLN A 713 1.83 23.76 1.64
C GLN A 713 0.73 23.14 2.51
N GLU A 714 0.23 23.95 3.45
CA GLU A 714 -0.82 23.60 4.40
C GLU A 714 -2.19 23.53 3.70
N ASP A 715 -2.74 22.32 3.60
CA ASP A 715 -4.13 22.14 3.18
C ASP A 715 -5.11 22.55 4.32
N PRO A 716 -6.41 22.80 4.04
CA PRO A 716 -7.35 23.25 5.06
C PRO A 716 -7.47 22.31 6.27
N ARG A 717 -7.32 20.99 6.07
CA ARG A 717 -7.38 20.02 7.16
C ARG A 717 -6.10 20.07 8.00
N ALA A 718 -4.95 20.24 7.36
CA ALA A 718 -3.69 20.49 8.05
C ALA A 718 -3.79 21.74 8.93
N THR A 719 -4.42 22.83 8.45
CA THR A 719 -4.67 24.03 9.27
C THR A 719 -5.45 23.73 10.53
N GLU A 720 -6.56 23.02 10.42
CA GLU A 720 -7.38 22.66 11.58
C GLU A 720 -6.59 21.82 12.60
N ILE A 721 -5.82 20.84 12.14
CA ILE A 721 -4.98 19.99 12.98
C ILE A 721 -3.93 20.82 13.71
N LEU A 722 -3.15 21.60 12.96
CA LEU A 722 -2.05 22.40 13.52
C LEU A 722 -2.57 23.46 14.50
N ASP A 723 -3.72 24.10 14.20
CA ASP A 723 -4.34 25.10 15.09
C ASP A 723 -4.84 24.48 16.39
N ARG A 724 -5.41 23.28 16.31
CA ARG A 724 -5.82 22.52 17.48
C ARG A 724 -4.62 22.13 18.33
N LEU A 725 -3.55 21.62 17.72
CA LEU A 725 -2.34 21.18 18.42
C LEU A 725 -1.63 22.33 19.12
N GLN A 726 -1.44 23.46 18.44
CA GLN A 726 -0.77 24.63 19.03
C GLN A 726 -1.55 25.20 20.23
N ARG A 727 -2.89 25.15 20.19
CA ARG A 727 -3.76 25.56 21.31
C ARG A 727 -3.76 24.54 22.46
N LYS A 728 -3.78 23.24 22.14
CA LYS A 728 -3.80 22.15 23.13
C LYS A 728 -2.47 22.04 23.88
N TYR A 729 -1.36 22.30 23.20
CA TYR A 729 0.00 22.15 23.73
C TYR A 729 0.80 23.46 23.61
N PRO A 730 0.52 24.49 24.42
CA PRO A 730 1.25 25.76 24.36
C PRO A 730 2.68 25.69 24.91
N ASN A 731 3.03 24.63 25.66
CA ASN A 731 4.33 24.42 26.26
C ASN A 731 4.94 23.10 25.76
N GLY A 732 6.23 23.12 25.41
CA GLY A 732 6.96 21.97 24.89
C GLY A 732 6.67 21.59 23.45
N VAL A 733 5.87 22.40 22.74
CA VAL A 733 5.57 22.21 21.32
C VAL A 733 5.74 23.52 20.56
N TRP A 734 6.42 23.47 19.42
CA TRP A 734 6.56 24.59 18.51
C TRP A 734 6.19 24.17 17.09
N ILE A 735 5.10 24.73 16.57
CA ILE A 735 4.67 24.50 15.19
C ILE A 735 5.01 25.75 14.36
N ILE A 736 5.99 25.59 13.48
CA ILE A 736 6.45 26.60 12.53
C ILE A 736 5.63 26.45 11.26
N ARG A 737 5.01 27.54 10.82
CA ARG A 737 4.22 27.59 9.58
C ARG A 737 4.69 28.74 8.73
N ASP A 738 4.50 28.61 7.41
CA ASP A 738 4.68 29.72 6.49
C ASP A 738 3.82 30.91 6.91
N LYS A 739 4.47 31.99 7.36
CA LYS A 739 3.83 33.30 7.44
C LYS A 739 4.31 34.11 6.26
N LYS A 740 3.38 34.54 5.40
CA LYS A 740 3.63 35.72 4.55
C LYS A 740 4.01 36.87 5.47
N GLY A 741 5.26 37.34 5.41
CA GLY A 741 5.63 38.62 6.01
C GLY A 741 4.80 39.76 5.39
N ALA A 742 4.71 40.90 6.09
CA ALA A 742 4.08 42.11 5.56
C ALA A 742 4.82 42.67 4.31
N ASP A 743 6.03 42.19 4.04
CA ASP A 743 6.90 42.46 2.89
C ASP A 743 6.89 41.32 1.83
N GLY A 744 6.09 40.27 2.03
CA GLY A 744 5.90 39.19 1.06
C GLY A 744 6.99 38.12 1.00
N ARG A 745 7.95 38.07 1.93
CA ARG A 745 9.04 37.09 1.88
C ARG A 745 8.69 35.77 2.58
N TYR A 746 8.89 34.67 1.86
CA TYR A 746 8.73 33.27 2.28
C TYR A 746 10.05 32.57 2.59
N GLU A 747 11.17 33.27 2.41
CA GLU A 747 12.47 32.64 2.11
C GLU A 747 13.18 32.04 3.34
N TRP A 748 12.86 32.51 4.54
CA TRP A 748 13.61 32.14 5.75
C TRP A 748 13.35 30.70 6.24
N GLN A 749 12.20 30.14 5.86
CA GLN A 749 11.77 28.83 6.36
C GLN A 749 12.44 27.69 5.57
N HIS A 750 12.24 27.67 4.26
CA HIS A 750 12.77 26.61 3.40
C HIS A 750 14.22 26.86 2.94
N GLY A 751 14.68 28.11 3.01
CA GLY A 751 15.91 28.50 2.34
C GLY A 751 15.74 28.59 0.83
N THR A 752 16.85 28.74 0.13
CA THR A 752 16.97 28.63 -1.32
C THR A 752 18.06 27.60 -1.64
N ASP A 753 18.23 27.22 -2.91
CA ASP A 753 19.37 26.37 -3.34
C ASP A 753 20.74 26.97 -2.98
N GLN A 754 20.78 28.28 -2.66
CA GLN A 754 21.98 29.02 -2.28
C GLN A 754 22.04 29.41 -0.79
N ARG A 755 20.98 29.16 0.00
CA ARG A 755 20.94 29.50 1.43
C ARG A 755 20.07 28.53 2.25
N PRO A 756 20.58 27.90 3.32
CA PRO A 756 19.79 27.04 4.20
C PRO A 756 18.74 27.81 4.96
N GLY A 757 17.52 27.27 5.03
CA GLY A 757 16.47 27.80 5.90
C GLY A 757 16.69 27.43 7.36
N ILE A 758 15.78 27.90 8.23
CA ILE A 758 15.75 27.51 9.65
C ILE A 758 15.56 25.99 9.86
N GLY A 759 15.04 25.26 8.87
CA GLY A 759 14.93 23.81 8.93
C GLY A 759 16.27 23.11 9.17
N SER A 760 17.39 23.66 8.70
CA SER A 760 18.73 23.11 8.95
C SER A 760 19.18 23.36 10.39
N LEU A 761 18.93 24.56 10.93
CA LEU A 761 19.17 24.88 12.34
C LEU A 761 18.36 23.96 13.27
N VAL A 762 17.08 23.75 12.98
CA VAL A 762 16.22 22.86 13.77
C VAL A 762 16.73 21.42 13.72
N ARG A 763 17.02 20.88 12.53
CA ARG A 763 17.57 19.51 12.40
C ARG A 763 18.86 19.34 13.21
N ALA A 764 19.77 20.31 13.15
CA ALA A 764 21.03 20.28 13.89
C ALA A 764 20.87 20.34 15.42
N ALA A 765 19.80 20.97 15.90
CA ALA A 765 19.53 21.06 17.33
C ALA A 765 18.82 19.81 17.91
N THR A 766 18.23 18.95 17.07
CA THR A 766 17.30 17.89 17.50
C THR A 766 17.96 16.52 17.68
N ASP A 767 17.24 15.57 18.29
CA ASP A 767 17.74 14.21 18.55
C ASP A 767 17.02 13.16 17.72
N PHE A 768 15.74 13.41 17.40
CA PHE A 768 14.91 12.51 16.61
C PHE A 768 14.24 13.23 15.45
N THR A 769 14.15 12.56 14.31
CA THR A 769 13.32 12.98 13.17
C THR A 769 12.07 12.10 13.11
N PHE A 770 10.90 12.70 13.15
CA PHE A 770 9.61 12.02 13.08
C PHE A 770 9.07 12.06 11.64
N VAL A 771 8.77 10.89 11.07
CA VAL A 771 8.30 10.74 9.68
C VAL A 771 7.03 9.89 9.65
N PRO A 772 5.85 10.46 9.95
CA PRO A 772 4.63 9.70 10.12
C PRO A 772 3.80 9.53 8.85
N SER A 773 4.45 9.36 7.70
CA SER A 773 3.74 9.29 6.42
C SER A 773 2.77 8.10 6.40
N GLU A 774 1.51 8.31 5.98
CA GLU A 774 0.59 7.17 5.77
C GLU A 774 1.09 6.28 4.63
N PHE A 775 1.78 6.91 3.68
CA PHE A 775 2.40 6.28 2.54
C PHE A 775 3.64 7.08 2.08
N GLU A 776 4.75 6.38 1.85
CA GLU A 776 6.03 6.99 1.46
C GLU A 776 6.81 6.06 0.50
N PRO A 777 6.71 6.26 -0.84
CA PRO A 777 7.34 5.37 -1.81
C PRO A 777 8.81 5.07 -1.53
N CYS A 778 9.57 6.12 -1.17
CA CYS A 778 10.97 6.02 -0.76
C CYS A 778 11.22 6.80 0.54
N GLY A 779 10.96 8.11 0.52
CA GLY A 779 11.34 9.03 1.60
C GLY A 779 12.80 9.45 1.47
N LEU A 780 13.05 10.76 1.53
CA LEU A 780 14.39 11.35 1.62
C LEU A 780 14.69 11.91 3.02
N VAL A 781 13.63 12.23 3.77
CA VAL A 781 13.68 12.93 5.07
C VAL A 781 14.42 12.12 6.14
N GLN A 782 14.36 10.79 6.08
CA GLN A 782 15.10 9.93 7.00
C GLN A 782 16.61 10.03 6.78
N PHE A 783 17.08 10.11 5.52
CA PHE A 783 18.50 10.30 5.23
C PHE A 783 18.97 11.69 5.68
N GLU A 784 18.15 12.73 5.45
CA GLU A 784 18.41 14.07 6.00
C GLU A 784 18.48 14.04 7.53
N GLY A 785 17.60 13.33 8.21
CA GLY A 785 17.65 13.17 9.66
C GLY A 785 18.97 12.54 10.13
N TRP A 786 19.39 11.46 9.49
CA TRP A 786 20.64 10.77 9.82
C TRP A 786 21.88 11.62 9.51
N LEU A 787 21.88 12.42 8.44
CA LEU A 787 22.97 13.36 8.14
C LEU A 787 23.21 14.38 9.27
N PHE A 788 22.18 14.73 10.03
CA PHE A 788 22.27 15.61 11.21
C PHE A 788 22.44 14.83 12.54
N GLY A 789 22.65 13.51 12.46
CA GLY A 789 22.86 12.66 13.63
C GLY A 789 21.61 12.40 14.45
N ASN A 790 20.43 12.47 13.83
CA ASN A 790 19.14 12.20 14.47
C ASN A 790 18.73 10.75 14.27
N LEU A 791 18.16 10.11 15.29
CA LEU A 791 17.46 8.84 15.09
C LEU A 791 16.11 9.08 14.42
N VAL A 792 15.62 8.12 13.65
CA VAL A 792 14.35 8.29 12.93
C VAL A 792 13.23 7.53 13.65
N ILE A 793 12.07 8.17 13.84
CA ILE A 793 10.84 7.52 14.29
C ILE A 793 9.84 7.61 13.12
N ALA A 794 9.53 6.49 12.47
CA ALA A 794 8.82 6.50 11.20
C ALA A 794 7.70 5.44 11.11
N SER A 795 6.76 5.66 10.21
CA SER A 795 5.83 4.61 9.80
C SER A 795 6.53 3.53 8.98
N GLN A 796 6.12 2.28 9.16
CA GLN A 796 6.61 1.16 8.35
C GLN A 796 5.85 1.10 7.02
N THR A 797 6.24 1.96 6.07
CA THR A 797 5.69 2.00 4.70
C THR A 797 6.79 2.38 3.70
N GLY A 798 6.67 1.88 2.47
CA GLY A 798 7.64 2.04 1.38
C GLY A 798 9.10 2.11 1.85
N GLY A 799 9.84 3.12 1.38
CA GLY A 799 11.28 3.18 1.66
C GLY A 799 11.65 3.47 3.12
N LEU A 800 10.71 3.95 3.95
CA LEU A 800 10.93 4.04 5.40
C LEU A 800 11.05 2.64 6.01
N GLY A 801 10.18 1.71 5.58
CA GLY A 801 10.22 0.31 6.00
C GLY A 801 11.50 -0.42 5.56
N ASP A 802 12.09 -0.01 4.43
CA ASP A 802 13.33 -0.62 3.92
C ASP A 802 14.59 -0.03 4.56
N SER A 803 14.59 1.27 4.85
CA SER A 803 15.79 2.01 5.28
C SER A 803 15.96 2.06 6.81
N VAL A 804 14.86 2.13 7.58
CA VAL A 804 14.94 2.21 9.05
C VAL A 804 15.09 0.80 9.64
N LYS A 805 16.13 0.60 10.44
CA LYS A 805 16.48 -0.68 11.09
C LYS A 805 16.34 -0.54 12.60
N GLU A 806 15.47 -1.36 13.19
CA GLU A 806 15.15 -1.35 14.63
C GLU A 806 16.05 -2.26 15.49
N SER A 807 17.02 -2.97 14.89
CA SER A 807 17.93 -3.84 15.66
C SER A 807 19.23 -4.15 14.91
N GLY A 808 20.19 -4.75 15.62
CA GLY A 808 21.46 -5.19 15.05
C GLY A 808 22.47 -4.06 14.85
N PRO A 809 23.58 -4.34 14.15
CA PRO A 809 24.64 -3.35 13.90
C PRO A 809 24.15 -2.18 13.03
N GLU A 810 23.08 -2.39 12.26
CA GLU A 810 22.49 -1.40 11.36
C GLU A 810 21.49 -0.45 12.06
N PHE A 811 21.30 -0.58 13.38
CA PHE A 811 20.30 0.17 14.12
C PHE A 811 20.40 1.69 13.90
N ASN A 812 19.33 2.30 13.41
CA ASN A 812 19.26 3.71 13.03
C ASN A 812 17.91 4.40 13.34
N GLY A 813 16.95 3.70 13.95
CA GLY A 813 15.65 4.27 14.28
C GLY A 813 14.61 3.28 14.80
N PHE A 814 13.36 3.75 14.81
CA PHE A 814 12.18 3.10 15.36
C PHE A 814 11.04 3.16 14.34
N LEU A 815 10.38 2.03 14.12
CA LEU A 815 9.24 1.93 13.21
C LEU A 815 7.95 1.74 14.00
N PHE A 816 6.84 2.28 13.51
CA PHE A 816 5.50 1.84 13.91
C PHE A 816 4.78 1.22 12.72
N PRO A 817 4.13 0.05 12.87
CA PRO A 817 3.37 -0.56 11.79
C PRO A 817 2.28 0.37 11.25
N ARG A 818 2.14 0.40 9.92
CA ARG A 818 1.00 1.06 9.25
C ARG A 818 -0.20 0.10 9.21
N ARG A 819 -1.33 0.52 9.77
CA ARG A 819 -2.61 -0.20 9.72
C ARG A 819 -3.51 0.38 8.62
N ASP A 820 -4.32 -0.48 8.01
CA ASP A 820 -5.26 -0.08 6.94
C ASP A 820 -6.25 0.99 7.43
N ARG A 821 -6.65 0.95 8.71
CA ARG A 821 -7.40 2.02 9.36
C ARG A 821 -6.43 3.03 10.00
N TRP A 822 -5.87 3.92 9.19
CA TRP A 822 -4.89 4.92 9.61
C TRP A 822 -5.37 5.81 10.78
N LEU A 823 -6.65 6.18 10.81
CA LEU A 823 -7.22 7.05 11.86
C LEU A 823 -7.69 6.29 13.11
N SER A 824 -7.43 4.98 13.21
CA SER A 824 -7.87 4.17 14.35
C SER A 824 -7.11 4.47 15.64
N ASP A 825 -7.75 4.21 16.78
CA ASP A 825 -7.11 4.29 18.10
C ASP A 825 -5.90 3.34 18.20
N THR A 826 -5.97 2.18 17.54
CA THR A 826 -4.83 1.25 17.44
C THR A 826 -3.65 1.89 16.73
N GLN A 827 -3.85 2.58 15.60
CA GLN A 827 -2.75 3.29 14.91
C GLN A 827 -2.16 4.38 15.81
N ARG A 828 -3.02 5.17 16.47
CA ARG A 828 -2.59 6.21 17.42
C ARG A 828 -1.77 5.62 18.57
N GLN A 829 -2.15 4.46 19.09
CA GLN A 829 -1.42 3.78 20.15
C GLN A 829 -0.05 3.28 19.66
N LEU A 830 0.03 2.71 18.46
CA LEU A 830 1.31 2.27 17.87
C LEU A 830 2.31 3.43 17.72
N VAL A 831 1.82 4.63 17.36
CA VAL A 831 2.66 5.84 17.32
C VAL A 831 3.16 6.20 18.72
N LYS A 832 2.29 6.20 19.73
CA LYS A 832 2.65 6.48 21.12
C LYS A 832 3.71 5.50 21.62
N ASP A 833 3.50 4.21 21.38
CA ASP A 833 4.40 3.14 21.80
C ASP A 833 5.78 3.28 21.14
N SER A 834 5.85 3.62 19.86
CA SER A 834 7.14 3.84 19.19
C SER A 834 7.87 5.08 19.67
N VAL A 835 7.17 6.19 19.95
CA VAL A 835 7.79 7.38 20.57
C VAL A 835 8.29 7.06 21.98
N GLN A 836 7.49 6.34 22.78
CA GLN A 836 7.89 5.87 24.10
C GLN A 836 9.16 5.02 24.02
N ARG A 837 9.19 3.98 23.17
CA ARG A 837 10.36 3.12 22.98
C ARG A 837 11.61 3.92 22.60
N ALA A 838 11.46 4.90 21.70
CA ALA A 838 12.56 5.74 21.26
C ALA A 838 13.17 6.56 22.40
N LEU A 839 12.30 7.18 23.20
CA LEU A 839 12.72 8.00 24.34
C LEU A 839 13.28 7.16 25.49
N ASP A 840 12.67 6.02 25.79
CA ASP A 840 13.19 5.08 26.78
C ASP A 840 14.58 4.61 26.38
N TYR A 841 14.75 4.13 25.16
CA TYR A 841 16.06 3.71 24.65
C TYR A 841 17.11 4.81 24.80
N TYR A 842 16.78 6.04 24.37
CA TYR A 842 17.70 7.17 24.44
C TYR A 842 18.02 7.62 25.87
N ALA A 843 17.08 7.48 26.80
CA ALA A 843 17.27 7.74 28.22
C ALA A 843 18.24 6.75 28.89
N HIS A 844 18.29 5.50 28.41
CA HIS A 844 19.22 4.48 28.92
C HIS A 844 20.66 4.65 28.42
N LEU A 845 20.88 5.46 27.38
CA LEU A 845 22.21 5.76 26.86
C LEU A 845 22.87 6.87 27.68
N ASP A 846 24.14 6.71 28.02
CA ASP A 846 24.97 7.81 28.48
C ASP A 846 25.36 8.74 27.31
N ASP A 847 25.98 9.87 27.61
CA ASP A 847 26.32 10.87 26.59
C ASP A 847 27.35 10.35 25.57
N HIS A 848 28.19 9.39 25.96
CA HIS A 848 29.15 8.75 25.05
C HIS A 848 28.42 7.85 24.04
N ALA A 849 27.54 6.97 24.52
CA ALA A 849 26.77 6.08 23.66
C ALA A 849 25.80 6.85 22.75
N ARG A 850 25.24 7.98 23.21
CA ARG A 850 24.46 8.90 22.34
C ARG A 850 25.33 9.51 21.25
N ALA A 851 26.54 9.95 21.59
CA ALA A 851 27.48 10.50 20.62
C ALA A 851 27.86 9.46 19.55
N GLU A 852 28.27 8.27 19.96
CA GLU A 852 28.62 7.17 19.05
C GLU A 852 27.46 6.81 18.13
N LEU A 853 26.24 6.77 18.68
CA LEU A 853 25.04 6.50 17.90
C LEU A 853 24.76 7.59 16.85
N SER A 854 24.83 8.87 17.23
CA SER A 854 24.68 9.99 16.29
C SER A 854 25.77 9.98 15.22
N GLN A 855 27.03 9.73 15.59
CA GLN A 855 28.14 9.64 14.65
C GLN A 855 27.97 8.48 13.66
N ARG A 856 27.51 7.32 14.15
CA ARG A 856 27.25 6.15 13.30
C ARG A 856 26.15 6.44 12.28
N VAL A 857 24.99 6.95 12.70
CA VAL A 857 23.92 7.25 11.73
C VAL A 857 24.34 8.31 10.72
N MET A 858 25.18 9.29 11.09
CA MET A 858 25.77 10.25 10.14
C MET A 858 26.70 9.58 9.11
N GLN A 859 27.44 8.54 9.52
CA GLN A 859 28.28 7.75 8.62
C GLN A 859 27.41 6.90 7.69
N ASP A 860 26.43 6.19 8.25
CA ASP A 860 25.52 5.31 7.50
C ASP A 860 24.70 6.09 6.46
N ALA A 861 24.26 7.31 6.79
CA ALA A 861 23.57 8.19 5.84
C ALA A 861 24.34 8.37 4.52
N ARG A 862 25.68 8.40 4.58
CA ARG A 862 26.56 8.53 3.40
C ARG A 862 26.71 7.22 2.64
N ALA A 863 26.59 6.10 3.35
CA ALA A 863 26.58 4.78 2.76
C ALA A 863 25.27 4.50 1.99
N TYR A 864 24.19 5.23 2.26
CA TYR A 864 22.96 5.24 1.44
C TYR A 864 23.04 6.19 0.23
N SER A 865 24.18 6.23 -0.48
CA SER A 865 24.30 7.00 -1.73
C SER A 865 23.83 6.18 -2.94
N TRP A 866 23.87 6.76 -4.14
CA TRP A 866 23.56 6.01 -5.37
C TRP A 866 24.61 4.96 -5.72
N ASN A 867 25.88 5.22 -5.40
CA ASN A 867 27.04 4.39 -5.74
C ASN A 867 27.59 3.57 -4.57
N SER A 868 26.95 3.68 -3.40
CA SER A 868 27.30 2.90 -2.22
C SER A 868 26.04 2.30 -1.61
N SER A 869 26.22 1.20 -0.91
CA SER A 869 25.26 0.71 0.06
C SER A 869 26.03 0.37 1.32
N ALA A 870 25.40 0.57 2.49
CA ALA A 870 25.95 0.02 3.73
C ALA A 870 25.97 -1.53 3.67
N TYR A 871 25.02 -2.12 2.93
CA TYR A 871 24.81 -3.57 2.88
C TYR A 871 24.42 -4.03 1.46
N GLY A 872 25.21 -4.93 0.87
CA GLY A 872 24.95 -5.51 -0.45
C GLY A 872 25.19 -4.56 -1.62
N LEU A 873 24.44 -4.73 -2.70
CA LEU A 873 24.56 -3.93 -3.93
C LEU A 873 24.04 -2.49 -3.71
N SER A 874 24.77 -1.53 -4.27
CA SER A 874 24.32 -0.14 -4.42
C SER A 874 23.06 -0.04 -5.29
N PRO A 875 22.27 1.03 -5.16
CA PRO A 875 21.11 1.28 -6.03
C PRO A 875 21.46 1.20 -7.52
N VAL A 876 22.57 1.79 -7.95
CA VAL A 876 22.99 1.76 -9.35
C VAL A 876 23.29 0.34 -9.84
N GLU A 877 23.98 -0.47 -9.04
CA GLU A 877 24.24 -1.87 -9.40
C GLU A 877 22.94 -2.66 -9.54
N LYS A 878 21.96 -2.44 -8.65
CA LYS A 878 20.61 -3.03 -8.77
C LYS A 878 19.92 -2.61 -10.08
N TYR A 879 20.01 -1.33 -10.47
CA TYR A 879 19.48 -0.86 -11.76
C TYR A 879 20.20 -1.50 -12.95
N ARG A 880 21.52 -1.69 -12.90
CA ARG A 880 22.28 -2.39 -13.94
C ARG A 880 21.81 -3.84 -14.13
N LEU A 881 21.46 -4.53 -13.04
CA LEU A 881 20.86 -5.87 -13.14
C LEU A 881 19.48 -5.84 -13.83
N VAL A 882 18.66 -4.84 -13.54
CA VAL A 882 17.37 -4.65 -14.24
C VAL A 882 17.61 -4.40 -15.73
N TYR A 883 18.56 -3.54 -16.08
CA TYR A 883 18.92 -3.25 -17.48
C TYR A 883 19.41 -4.51 -18.21
N ALA A 884 20.25 -5.33 -17.58
CA ALA A 884 20.70 -6.60 -18.13
C ALA A 884 19.54 -7.56 -18.36
N ALA A 885 18.63 -7.70 -17.39
CA ALA A 885 17.45 -8.55 -17.52
C ALA A 885 16.47 -8.05 -18.60
N ALA A 886 16.29 -6.73 -18.73
CA ALA A 886 15.46 -6.13 -19.77
C ALA A 886 16.04 -6.44 -21.17
N LYS A 887 17.36 -6.28 -21.37
CA LYS A 887 18.05 -6.68 -22.60
C LYS A 887 17.85 -8.16 -22.91
N ALA A 888 18.01 -9.04 -21.92
CA ALA A 888 17.83 -10.47 -22.11
C ALA A 888 16.39 -10.85 -22.50
N ARG A 889 15.38 -10.15 -21.96
CA ARG A 889 13.97 -10.36 -22.33
C ARG A 889 13.67 -9.86 -23.73
N ALA A 890 14.18 -8.70 -24.12
CA ALA A 890 14.02 -8.18 -25.49
C ALA A 890 14.66 -9.11 -26.52
N ALA A 891 15.86 -9.63 -26.28
CA ALA A 891 16.50 -10.58 -27.19
C ALA A 891 15.68 -11.87 -27.41
N LYS A 892 14.96 -12.35 -26.39
CA LYS A 892 14.03 -13.49 -26.54
C LYS A 892 12.82 -13.15 -27.41
N ARG A 893 12.36 -11.91 -27.40
CA ARG A 893 11.28 -11.42 -28.28
C ARG A 893 11.71 -11.50 -29.75
N ASP A 894 12.94 -11.12 -30.04
CA ASP A 894 13.50 -11.12 -31.39
C ASP A 894 13.67 -12.55 -31.93
N HIS A 895 14.12 -13.48 -31.08
CA HIS A 895 14.22 -14.89 -31.44
C HIS A 895 12.86 -15.53 -31.78
N LEU A 896 11.82 -15.28 -30.97
CA LEU A 896 10.49 -15.80 -31.22
C LEU A 896 9.90 -15.24 -32.53
N PHE A 897 10.18 -13.97 -32.84
CA PHE A 897 9.79 -13.34 -34.10
C PHE A 897 10.50 -13.98 -35.30
N LEU A 898 11.80 -14.24 -35.20
CA LEU A 898 12.57 -14.93 -36.25
C LEU A 898 12.08 -16.37 -36.48
N GLU A 899 11.76 -17.12 -35.43
CA GLU A 899 11.15 -18.46 -35.55
C GLU A 899 9.78 -18.40 -36.24
N THR A 900 8.99 -17.37 -35.94
CA THR A 900 7.67 -17.16 -36.58
C THR A 900 7.81 -16.77 -38.06
N LEU A 901 8.86 -16.03 -38.42
CA LEU A 901 9.16 -15.60 -39.80
C LEU A 901 9.78 -16.69 -40.66
N LEU A 902 10.60 -17.55 -40.06
CA LEU A 902 11.30 -18.63 -40.77
C LEU A 902 10.43 -19.86 -40.99
N GLY A 903 9.26 -19.95 -40.34
CA GLY A 903 8.38 -21.11 -40.43
C GLY A 903 8.98 -22.32 -39.72
N ASN A 904 8.13 -23.13 -39.09
CA ASN A 904 8.51 -24.48 -38.70
C ASN A 904 8.71 -25.30 -39.99
N ASP A 905 9.93 -25.27 -40.54
CA ASP A 905 10.42 -26.25 -41.52
C ASP A 905 11.22 -27.35 -40.81
#